data_AF-A0AAC9I2D8-F1
#
_entry.id   AF-A0AAC9I2D8-F1
#
_cell.length_a   1.000
_cell.length_b   1.000
_cell.length_c   1.000
_cell.angle_alpha   90.00
_cell.angle_beta   90.00
_cell.angle_gamma   90.00
#
_symmetry.space_group_name_H-M   'P 1'
#
loop_
_entity.id
_entity.type
_entity.pdbx_description
1 polymer ?
#
loop_
_entity_poly.entity_id
_entity_poly.type
_entity_poly.pdbx_seq_one_letter_code
_entity_poly.pdbx_strand_id
1 'polypeptide(L)'
;MNTNSNHIGLPNIEDLQHIANELFSALPNEFPKEISLSPDLNEHPRATKVAETLLSAGNLGGVETVFPVSNHDTLMTQAGHGMSVIPIQGGIPNQPLIPNGIPQSPPSMGGIGVSPSVGSYGNLGGMGKSPNSFSEISDPTFLEKDLNGIDTSKYHLGNGEVPYAVGTGNNVNMGEPQTSFEDLNLTKKVEPSYFPFEYGDNSFEAELKAALDMLNTGFGTPSAKDFAGLEQKNSYYFLDENPFAFDSRKPAISSVVPIQPQSRNGWVGSNFDAYLIKKDFPILNETVNGKPLIWFDNAATTQKPKAVIDRIAYFYEHENSNIHRAAHELAARASDAYEAAREKVRVFLNAGSVNEIVFVRGATEGVNLVAESWGNHKLVAGDEIIVSHLEHHANIVPWKRLADKKGLKLSVIPVDDDGQILLDEYAKMLNSKTKLVAFTQVSNALGTITPAKQMVDMAHAVGAKVLLDGAQSVSHMKVDVRYLNADWLVFSGHKLFGPTGIGVVYGKEDLLNEMEPYQSGGNMIQDVTFEEIKYHKAPNRFEAGTGNIADAIGLGAAIDYISKIGIEAIGQYEHYLLEYATHLLKQIPGVRLIGTAAEKASVLSFTLDGFTNDEVGKALNREGIAVRTGHHCAQPILRRMGVETTVRPSLAFYNTCQDVDVFIETLWRLKTNK
;
A
#
# COMPACT_ATOMS: atom_id res chain seq x y z
N MET A 1 42.23 19.95 -0.11
CA MET A 1 42.07 21.31 -0.69
C MET A 1 41.71 21.17 -2.15
N ASN A 2 40.78 22.01 -2.63
CA ASN A 2 40.57 22.42 -4.03
C ASN A 2 40.78 21.37 -5.16
N THR A 3 39.70 20.67 -5.55
CA THR A 3 39.61 19.96 -6.84
C THR A 3 38.93 20.87 -7.86
N ASN A 4 39.70 21.47 -8.78
CA ASN A 4 39.12 22.18 -9.92
C ASN A 4 39.20 21.27 -11.16
N SER A 5 38.09 21.17 -11.90
CA SER A 5 37.79 20.05 -12.81
C SER A 5 38.23 20.28 -14.25
N ASN A 6 38.29 19.18 -15.03
CA ASN A 6 37.63 18.96 -16.34
C ASN A 6 38.27 17.75 -17.05
N HIS A 7 37.57 16.78 -17.66
CA HIS A 7 36.13 16.58 -17.91
C HIS A 7 35.75 15.10 -17.64
N ILE A 8 34.45 14.83 -17.42
CA ILE A 8 33.85 13.52 -17.09
C ILE A 8 34.29 12.99 -15.71
N GLY A 9 33.56 13.41 -14.67
CA GLY A 9 33.93 13.19 -13.27
C GLY A 9 33.67 11.78 -12.74
N LEU A 10 34.57 10.83 -13.04
CA LEU A 10 34.78 9.60 -12.27
C LEU A 10 36.28 9.49 -11.93
N PRO A 11 36.66 9.07 -10.70
CA PRO A 11 38.07 8.88 -10.32
C PRO A 11 38.71 7.73 -11.09
N ASN A 12 40.03 7.77 -11.28
CA ASN A 12 40.76 6.70 -11.96
C ASN A 12 40.80 5.44 -11.08
N ILE A 13 40.92 4.26 -11.71
CA ILE A 13 41.04 2.97 -11.00
C ILE A 13 42.24 2.97 -10.05
N GLU A 14 43.33 3.65 -10.40
CA GLU A 14 44.50 3.80 -9.53
C GLU A 14 44.22 4.62 -8.26
N ASP A 15 43.40 5.68 -8.36
CA ASP A 15 42.96 6.47 -7.19
C ASP A 15 42.05 5.63 -6.28
N LEU A 16 41.12 4.89 -6.87
CA LEU A 16 40.23 3.96 -6.15
C LEU A 16 41.02 2.83 -5.48
N GLN A 17 42.06 2.33 -6.14
CA GLN A 17 42.96 1.30 -5.63
C GLN A 17 43.79 1.81 -4.43
N HIS A 18 44.27 3.05 -4.48
CA HIS A 18 44.98 3.68 -3.37
C HIS A 18 44.05 3.85 -2.15
N ILE A 19 42.85 4.42 -2.37
CA ILE A 19 41.85 4.62 -1.31
C ILE A 19 41.41 3.30 -0.68
N ALA A 20 41.24 2.24 -1.49
CA ALA A 20 40.91 0.92 -1.00
C ALA A 20 42.02 0.34 -0.11
N ASN A 21 43.29 0.48 -0.50
CA ASN A 21 44.41 -0.02 0.30
C ASN A 21 44.61 0.78 1.60
N GLU A 22 44.43 2.10 1.59
CA GLU A 22 44.41 2.90 2.83
C GLU A 22 43.31 2.42 3.78
N LEU A 23 42.08 2.22 3.28
CA LEU A 23 40.95 1.76 4.07
C LEU A 23 41.19 0.37 4.69
N PHE A 24 41.71 -0.58 3.91
CA PHE A 24 41.97 -1.95 4.39
C PHE A 24 43.19 -2.04 5.32
N SER A 25 44.20 -1.17 5.16
CA SER A 25 45.34 -1.10 6.08
C SER A 25 44.93 -0.79 7.53
N ALA A 26 43.88 0.02 7.68
CA ALA A 26 43.33 0.48 8.96
C ALA A 26 42.41 -0.54 9.67
N LEU A 27 42.03 -1.65 9.01
CA LEU A 27 41.19 -2.70 9.60
C LEU A 27 41.98 -3.60 10.59
N PRO A 28 41.32 -4.36 11.48
CA PRO A 28 41.99 -5.34 12.35
C PRO A 28 42.83 -6.37 11.58
N ASN A 29 43.85 -6.94 12.22
CA ASN A 29 44.85 -7.83 11.59
C ASN A 29 44.31 -9.16 11.04
N GLU A 30 43.03 -9.45 11.27
CA GLU A 30 42.31 -10.59 10.71
C GLU A 30 41.86 -10.36 9.25
N PHE A 31 41.92 -9.10 8.78
CA PHE A 31 41.61 -8.71 7.41
C PHE A 31 42.89 -8.49 6.55
N PRO A 32 42.83 -8.73 5.22
CA PRO A 32 43.93 -8.40 4.33
C PRO A 32 44.26 -6.91 4.39
N LYS A 33 45.56 -6.57 4.45
CA LYS A 33 46.02 -5.18 4.55
C LYS A 33 46.12 -4.45 3.21
N GLU A 34 46.10 -5.21 2.12
CA GLU A 34 46.09 -4.73 0.74
C GLU A 34 45.08 -5.59 -0.06
N ILE A 35 44.46 -4.98 -1.07
CA ILE A 35 43.57 -5.64 -2.03
C ILE A 35 44.00 -5.24 -3.46
N SER A 36 43.67 -6.05 -4.46
CA SER A 36 43.78 -5.66 -5.86
C SER A 36 42.39 -5.53 -6.49
N LEU A 37 42.15 -4.42 -7.18
CA LEU A 37 40.97 -4.12 -7.98
C LEU A 37 41.21 -4.42 -9.48
N SER A 38 42.32 -5.10 -9.80
CA SER A 38 42.61 -5.55 -11.17
C SER A 38 41.49 -6.46 -11.71
N PRO A 39 41.02 -6.26 -12.95
CA PRO A 39 40.01 -7.13 -13.57
C PRO A 39 40.56 -8.47 -14.06
N ASP A 40 41.87 -8.75 -13.92
CA ASP A 40 42.46 -10.02 -14.33
C ASP A 40 42.24 -11.13 -13.28
N LEU A 41 41.39 -12.10 -13.62
CA LEU A 41 40.92 -13.15 -12.72
C LEU A 41 42.01 -14.12 -12.24
N ASN A 42 43.18 -14.15 -12.89
CA ASN A 42 44.23 -15.13 -12.61
C ASN A 42 45.06 -14.84 -11.35
N GLU A 43 45.01 -13.63 -10.80
CA GLU A 43 45.79 -13.27 -9.59
C GLU A 43 45.02 -13.44 -8.27
N HIS A 44 43.75 -13.88 -8.31
CA HIS A 44 42.90 -13.87 -7.12
C HIS A 44 42.70 -15.29 -6.51
N PRO A 45 43.45 -15.69 -5.46
CA PRO A 45 43.36 -17.04 -4.87
C PRO A 45 42.01 -17.39 -4.21
N ARG A 46 41.08 -16.43 -4.13
CA ARG A 46 39.66 -16.68 -3.77
C ARG A 46 38.81 -17.03 -4.99
N ALA A 47 39.07 -16.47 -6.17
CA ALA A 47 38.36 -16.80 -7.40
C ALA A 47 38.67 -18.24 -7.84
N THR A 48 39.95 -18.64 -7.82
CA THR A 48 40.39 -20.02 -8.13
C THR A 48 39.67 -21.04 -7.26
N LYS A 49 39.58 -20.81 -5.95
CA LYS A 49 39.01 -21.76 -4.99
C LYS A 49 37.48 -21.86 -5.06
N VAL A 50 36.80 -20.76 -5.43
CA VAL A 50 35.36 -20.77 -5.74
C VAL A 50 35.11 -21.50 -7.07
N ALA A 51 35.94 -21.27 -8.09
CA ALA A 51 35.85 -21.99 -9.37
C ALA A 51 36.09 -23.50 -9.23
N GLU A 52 37.12 -23.92 -8.48
CA GLU A 52 37.37 -25.33 -8.14
C GLU A 52 36.17 -25.98 -7.44
N THR A 53 35.57 -25.28 -6.48
CA THR A 53 34.40 -25.76 -5.73
C THR A 53 33.19 -25.93 -6.66
N LEU A 54 32.94 -24.97 -7.55
CA LEU A 54 31.83 -25.02 -8.51
C LEU A 54 32.05 -26.10 -9.59
N LEU A 55 33.27 -26.24 -10.12
CA LEU A 55 33.62 -27.27 -11.10
C LEU A 55 33.54 -28.70 -10.51
N SER A 56 33.77 -28.86 -9.21
CA SER A 56 33.60 -30.15 -8.51
C SER A 56 32.14 -30.57 -8.31
N ALA A 57 31.18 -29.63 -8.43
CA ALA A 57 29.77 -29.83 -8.08
C ALA A 57 28.85 -30.13 -9.29
N GLY A 58 29.35 -30.04 -10.52
CA GLY A 58 28.65 -30.44 -11.74
C GLY A 58 29.31 -29.83 -12.98
N ASN A 59 29.79 -30.60 -13.97
CA ASN A 59 29.03 -31.68 -14.59
C ASN A 59 29.93 -32.71 -15.30
N LEU A 60 29.40 -33.91 -15.53
CA LEU A 60 29.89 -34.76 -16.61
C LEU A 60 29.48 -34.14 -17.96
N GLY A 61 30.46 -33.72 -18.76
CA GLY A 61 30.34 -33.57 -20.21
C GLY A 61 30.08 -32.16 -20.77
N GLY A 62 31.07 -31.67 -21.54
CA GLY A 62 30.82 -31.05 -22.85
C GLY A 62 31.00 -29.54 -23.03
N VAL A 63 32.17 -29.13 -23.57
CA VAL A 63 32.39 -28.27 -24.78
C VAL A 63 31.52 -26.99 -24.97
N GLU A 64 31.98 -25.81 -25.41
CA GLU A 64 33.27 -25.09 -25.61
C GLU A 64 32.94 -23.69 -26.21
N THR A 65 33.94 -22.81 -26.39
CA THR A 65 33.96 -21.52 -27.15
C THR A 65 33.41 -20.28 -26.41
N VAL A 66 34.10 -19.13 -26.23
CA VAL A 66 35.13 -18.32 -26.97
C VAL A 66 34.53 -17.23 -27.87
N PHE A 67 34.88 -15.96 -27.60
CA PHE A 67 34.78 -14.80 -28.50
C PHE A 67 35.82 -13.71 -28.11
N PRO A 68 36.17 -12.71 -28.98
CA PRO A 68 37.58 -12.49 -29.31
C PRO A 68 38.11 -11.06 -29.04
N VAL A 69 39.42 -10.89 -29.27
CA VAL A 69 40.18 -9.63 -29.12
C VAL A 69 40.48 -9.00 -30.49
N SER A 70 40.50 -7.67 -30.58
CA SER A 70 41.07 -6.93 -31.72
C SER A 70 41.83 -5.67 -31.26
N ASN A 71 43.07 -5.50 -31.75
CA ASN A 71 43.99 -4.39 -31.43
C ASN A 71 43.77 -3.14 -32.31
N HIS A 72 44.28 -1.98 -31.89
CA HIS A 72 45.29 -1.21 -32.65
C HIS A 72 45.84 0.05 -31.94
N ASP A 73 47.14 0.01 -31.61
CA ASP A 73 48.22 0.96 -31.93
C ASP A 73 48.13 2.51 -31.87
N THR A 74 49.20 3.06 -31.25
CA THR A 74 50.13 4.13 -31.72
C THR A 74 50.10 5.61 -31.24
N LEU A 75 51.31 6.03 -30.80
CA LEU A 75 52.03 7.31 -31.00
C LEU A 75 51.92 8.52 -30.04
N MET A 76 52.91 8.59 -29.12
CA MET A 76 53.91 9.68 -28.96
C MET A 76 53.49 11.17 -29.08
N THR A 77 53.74 11.97 -28.02
CA THR A 77 54.86 12.96 -27.99
C THR A 77 55.04 13.63 -26.60
N GLN A 78 56.24 14.17 -26.33
CA GLN A 78 56.65 14.80 -25.06
C GLN A 78 56.57 16.34 -25.11
N ALA A 79 56.47 17.01 -23.95
CA ALA A 79 57.53 17.90 -23.42
C ALA A 79 57.11 18.82 -22.23
N GLY A 80 57.94 18.83 -21.17
CA GLY A 80 58.56 20.09 -20.71
C GLY A 80 58.18 20.73 -19.35
N HIS A 81 59.14 20.65 -18.40
CA HIS A 81 59.53 21.67 -17.39
C HIS A 81 58.48 22.25 -16.39
N GLY A 82 58.75 22.45 -15.08
CA GLY A 82 59.92 22.14 -14.24
C GLY A 82 60.01 23.04 -12.98
N MET A 83 60.71 22.55 -11.92
CA MET A 83 61.19 23.31 -10.71
C MET A 83 60.14 23.88 -9.72
N SER A 84 60.39 24.11 -8.42
CA SER A 84 61.21 23.43 -7.38
C SER A 84 60.85 24.01 -5.98
N VAL A 85 61.04 23.25 -4.90
CA VAL A 85 60.68 23.59 -3.48
C VAL A 85 61.83 24.33 -2.74
N ILE A 86 61.56 25.09 -1.64
CA ILE A 86 62.36 25.15 -0.36
C ILE A 86 61.79 26.13 0.72
N PRO A 87 62.01 25.93 2.06
CA PRO A 87 61.07 26.37 3.14
C PRO A 87 61.66 26.91 4.50
N ILE A 88 60.79 27.05 5.55
CA ILE A 88 60.99 27.03 7.04
C ILE A 88 61.57 28.25 7.84
N GLN A 89 60.86 28.66 8.93
CA GLN A 89 61.29 28.98 10.34
C GLN A 89 60.39 30.07 10.99
N GLY A 90 60.09 30.17 12.30
CA GLY A 90 60.33 29.37 13.53
C GLY A 90 59.94 30.16 14.82
N GLY A 91 59.83 29.55 16.03
CA GLY A 91 59.79 30.29 17.33
C GLY A 91 58.93 29.75 18.50
N ILE A 92 59.47 29.75 19.73
CA ILE A 92 58.85 29.48 21.07
C ILE A 92 59.56 30.42 22.11
N PRO A 93 59.01 30.79 23.31
CA PRO A 93 59.15 29.96 24.53
C PRO A 93 58.15 30.17 25.73
N ASN A 94 58.31 29.33 26.77
CA ASN A 94 58.04 29.51 28.23
C ASN A 94 56.77 28.95 28.95
N GLN A 95 57.02 28.54 30.21
CA GLN A 95 56.19 27.88 31.26
C GLN A 95 56.57 28.53 32.64
N PRO A 96 55.92 28.31 33.83
CA PRO A 96 55.86 26.99 34.52
C PRO A 96 54.71 26.74 35.59
N LEU A 97 54.81 25.59 36.29
CA LEU A 97 54.27 25.18 37.64
C LEU A 97 52.92 24.42 37.78
N ILE A 98 52.92 23.45 38.72
CA ILE A 98 51.85 22.51 39.15
C ILE A 98 51.89 22.38 40.70
N PRO A 99 50.77 22.10 41.40
CA PRO A 99 50.74 20.89 42.27
C PRO A 99 49.44 20.05 42.20
N ASN A 100 49.51 18.82 42.72
CA ASN A 100 48.62 17.67 42.42
C ASN A 100 47.28 17.58 43.20
N GLY A 101 46.31 16.76 42.72
CA GLY A 101 45.27 16.23 43.62
C GLY A 101 44.02 15.43 43.14
N ILE A 102 44.13 14.34 42.34
CA ILE A 102 43.20 13.14 42.33
C ILE A 102 41.72 13.37 41.86
N PRO A 103 40.93 12.38 41.32
CA PRO A 103 41.20 10.99 40.88
C PRO A 103 40.99 10.74 39.36
N GLN A 104 41.29 9.51 38.91
CA GLN A 104 40.99 9.02 37.55
C GLN A 104 39.68 8.22 37.48
N SER A 105 38.90 8.44 36.42
CA SER A 105 37.91 7.51 35.85
C SER A 105 38.00 7.63 34.31
N PRO A 106 37.83 6.54 33.54
CA PRO A 106 38.21 6.51 32.13
C PRO A 106 37.17 7.16 31.19
N PRO A 107 37.60 7.86 30.11
CA PRO A 107 36.71 8.41 29.11
C PRO A 107 36.23 7.37 28.09
N SER A 108 35.05 7.64 27.54
CA SER A 108 34.33 6.82 26.56
C SER A 108 34.81 6.99 25.12
N MET A 109 34.89 5.87 24.39
CA MET A 109 34.77 5.73 22.93
C MET A 109 33.82 4.54 22.72
N GLY A 110 32.86 4.50 21.79
CA GLY A 110 32.66 5.28 20.57
C GLY A 110 31.95 4.37 19.58
N GLY A 111 30.77 3.84 19.97
CA GLY A 111 30.08 2.77 19.24
C GLY A 111 29.20 3.32 18.11
N ILE A 112 29.59 3.05 16.87
CA ILE A 112 28.77 3.36 15.69
C ILE A 112 27.74 2.23 15.50
N GLY A 113 26.48 2.52 15.81
CA GLY A 113 25.35 1.65 15.47
C GLY A 113 24.93 1.84 14.02
N VAL A 114 24.88 0.76 13.25
CA VAL A 114 24.41 0.76 11.85
C VAL A 114 22.97 0.26 11.79
N SER A 115 22.12 0.96 11.04
CA SER A 115 20.69 0.64 10.86
C SER A 115 20.48 -0.69 10.12
N PRO A 116 19.44 -1.49 10.46
CA PRO A 116 19.09 -2.69 9.71
C PRO A 116 18.20 -2.37 8.50
N SER A 117 18.66 -2.73 7.30
CA SER A 117 17.83 -2.86 6.11
C SER A 117 17.26 -4.28 6.00
N VAL A 118 16.00 -4.40 5.56
CA VAL A 118 15.28 -5.67 5.51
C VAL A 118 15.51 -6.37 4.16
N GLY A 119 16.17 -7.53 4.19
CA GLY A 119 16.30 -8.46 3.07
C GLY A 119 15.23 -9.56 3.10
N SER A 120 14.83 -10.06 1.91
CA SER A 120 13.70 -10.97 1.75
C SER A 120 13.93 -12.38 2.32
N TYR A 121 12.84 -13.03 2.77
CA TYR A 121 12.84 -14.44 3.17
C TYR A 121 12.82 -15.37 1.95
N GLY A 122 13.79 -16.27 1.87
CA GLY A 122 13.77 -17.47 1.04
C GLY A 122 13.86 -18.71 1.95
N ASN A 123 12.91 -19.63 1.82
CA ASN A 123 12.71 -20.74 2.76
C ASN A 123 13.64 -21.93 2.42
N LEU A 124 14.41 -22.45 3.40
CA LEU A 124 14.97 -23.81 3.40
C LEU A 124 15.63 -24.12 4.76
N GLY A 125 15.46 -25.34 5.28
CA GLY A 125 16.24 -25.86 6.41
C GLY A 125 15.63 -25.69 7.80
N GLY A 126 14.54 -26.41 8.09
CA GLY A 126 14.15 -26.67 9.48
C GLY A 126 14.95 -27.85 10.05
N MET A 127 15.55 -27.67 11.24
CA MET A 127 15.86 -28.79 12.15
C MET A 127 15.81 -28.30 13.60
N GLY A 128 14.96 -28.94 14.41
CA GLY A 128 14.88 -28.69 15.84
C GLY A 128 15.37 -29.90 16.62
N LYS A 129 15.92 -29.61 17.82
CA LYS A 129 15.99 -30.48 19.00
C LYS A 129 16.76 -31.81 18.86
N SER A 130 17.83 -31.92 19.65
CA SER A 130 18.32 -33.19 20.19
C SER A 130 17.21 -33.88 21.04
N PRO A 131 17.23 -35.22 21.18
CA PRO A 131 18.16 -35.85 22.12
C PRO A 131 18.82 -37.16 21.63
N ASN A 132 19.94 -37.51 22.26
CA ASN A 132 20.52 -38.85 22.19
C ASN A 132 19.72 -39.84 23.05
N SER A 133 19.52 -41.07 22.56
CA SER A 133 19.87 -42.35 23.24
C SER A 133 19.01 -43.53 22.74
N PHE A 134 19.61 -44.73 22.78
CA PHE A 134 19.04 -46.05 22.42
C PHE A 134 18.62 -46.24 20.94
N SER A 135 18.68 -47.45 20.37
CA SER A 135 19.61 -48.59 20.51
C SER A 135 19.35 -49.52 19.32
N GLU A 136 20.33 -50.35 18.94
CA GLU A 136 20.21 -51.31 17.84
C GLU A 136 19.02 -52.26 17.99
N ILE A 137 18.40 -52.65 16.85
CA ILE A 137 18.00 -54.02 16.53
C ILE A 137 17.81 -54.13 15.01
N SER A 138 18.30 -55.24 14.47
CA SER A 138 18.25 -55.65 13.07
C SER A 138 17.08 -56.57 12.76
N ASP A 139 16.43 -56.43 11.60
CA ASP A 139 16.08 -57.59 10.74
C ASP A 139 15.68 -57.15 9.31
N PRO A 140 16.15 -57.81 8.23
CA PRO A 140 15.69 -57.57 6.87
C PRO A 140 14.83 -58.73 6.28
N THR A 141 14.16 -58.43 5.17
CA THR A 141 13.48 -59.34 4.19
C THR A 141 11.98 -59.65 4.38
N PHE A 142 11.39 -60.16 3.28
CA PHE A 142 9.97 -60.44 2.97
C PHE A 142 9.12 -59.18 2.64
N LEU A 143 8.42 -59.10 1.50
CA LEU A 143 8.27 -60.01 0.34
C LEU A 143 7.85 -59.22 -0.93
N GLU A 144 8.31 -59.64 -2.10
CA GLU A 144 7.56 -59.40 -3.35
C GLU A 144 6.31 -60.30 -3.38
N LYS A 145 5.20 -59.83 -3.97
CA LYS A 145 4.42 -60.62 -4.95
C LYS A 145 3.28 -59.87 -5.64
N ASP A 146 3.13 -60.23 -6.93
CA ASP A 146 1.93 -60.24 -7.76
C ASP A 146 1.25 -58.89 -8.14
N LEU A 147 0.81 -58.64 -9.38
CA LEU A 147 0.95 -59.40 -10.64
C LEU A 147 0.75 -58.51 -11.89
N ASN A 148 1.38 -58.89 -13.01
CA ASN A 148 1.32 -58.29 -14.35
C ASN A 148 -0.09 -58.21 -15.00
N GLY A 149 -0.30 -57.31 -15.98
CA GLY A 149 -1.49 -57.41 -16.84
C GLY A 149 -1.85 -56.35 -17.92
N ILE A 150 -0.93 -55.86 -18.77
CA ILE A 150 -1.12 -55.43 -20.21
C ILE A 150 -2.24 -54.39 -20.54
N ASP A 151 -2.04 -53.25 -21.22
CA ASP A 151 -1.57 -53.05 -22.61
C ASP A 151 -0.96 -51.63 -22.80
N THR A 152 0.14 -51.50 -23.54
CA THR A 152 0.81 -50.21 -23.83
C THR A 152 1.06 -49.99 -25.33
N SER A 153 0.14 -50.42 -26.21
CA SER A 153 0.31 -50.39 -27.67
C SER A 153 -0.39 -49.25 -28.42
N LYS A 154 -0.57 -48.06 -27.81
CA LYS A 154 -1.12 -46.86 -28.50
C LYS A 154 -0.49 -45.50 -28.12
N TYR A 155 0.83 -45.36 -28.25
CA TYR A 155 1.45 -44.03 -28.33
C TYR A 155 2.54 -43.97 -29.41
N HIS A 156 2.25 -43.23 -30.50
CA HIS A 156 3.27 -42.84 -31.46
C HIS A 156 4.04 -41.63 -30.93
N LEU A 157 5.30 -41.85 -30.53
CA LEU A 157 6.27 -40.78 -30.33
C LEU A 157 6.71 -40.25 -31.70
N GLY A 158 6.23 -39.06 -32.06
CA GLY A 158 6.72 -38.29 -33.20
C GLY A 158 7.79 -37.32 -32.76
N ASN A 159 9.00 -37.43 -33.32
CA ASN A 159 10.06 -36.43 -33.12
C ASN A 159 9.65 -35.11 -33.79
N GLY A 160 9.72 -34.00 -33.05
CA GLY A 160 9.54 -32.64 -33.56
C GLY A 160 10.82 -31.84 -33.34
N GLU A 161 11.39 -31.32 -34.43
CA GLU A 161 12.67 -30.59 -34.41
C GLU A 161 12.51 -29.17 -33.86
N VAL A 162 13.56 -28.64 -33.23
CA VAL A 162 13.65 -27.25 -32.77
C VAL A 162 14.32 -26.37 -33.85
N PRO A 163 13.65 -25.33 -34.38
CA PRO A 163 14.29 -24.38 -35.28
C PRO A 163 15.23 -23.43 -34.53
N TYR A 164 16.53 -23.49 -34.85
CA TYR A 164 17.54 -22.54 -34.41
C TYR A 164 17.76 -21.48 -35.50
N ALA A 165 17.94 -20.21 -35.09
CA ALA A 165 18.40 -19.06 -35.88
C ALA A 165 17.67 -18.71 -37.20
N VAL A 166 17.06 -17.51 -37.23
CA VAL A 166 16.88 -16.72 -38.47
C VAL A 166 17.87 -15.56 -38.41
N GLY A 167 18.65 -15.39 -39.49
CA GLY A 167 19.81 -14.52 -39.51
C GLY A 167 19.52 -13.02 -39.57
N THR A 168 20.48 -12.23 -39.11
CA THR A 168 20.56 -10.78 -39.32
C THR A 168 20.73 -10.45 -40.80
N GLY A 169 19.77 -9.73 -41.39
CA GLY A 169 19.94 -9.22 -42.76
C GLY A 169 18.64 -8.74 -43.42
N ASN A 170 18.22 -7.52 -43.08
CA ASN A 170 17.73 -6.52 -44.06
C ASN A 170 17.35 -5.21 -43.35
N ASN A 171 17.64 -4.08 -43.99
CA ASN A 171 17.28 -2.75 -43.49
C ASN A 171 15.76 -2.55 -43.51
N VAL A 172 15.15 -2.31 -42.35
CA VAL A 172 13.75 -1.87 -42.27
C VAL A 172 13.69 -0.35 -42.44
N ASN A 173 13.08 0.09 -43.53
CA ASN A 173 12.80 1.50 -43.78
C ASN A 173 11.55 1.92 -42.98
N MET A 174 11.70 2.81 -42.00
CA MET A 174 10.63 3.28 -41.11
C MET A 174 9.61 4.23 -41.79
N GLY A 175 9.60 4.31 -43.13
CA GLY A 175 8.76 5.23 -43.90
C GLY A 175 7.39 4.67 -44.36
N GLU A 176 7.25 3.36 -44.57
CA GLU A 176 6.02 2.77 -45.13
C GLU A 176 5.75 1.34 -44.59
N PRO A 177 4.80 1.15 -43.64
CA PRO A 177 4.37 -0.18 -43.23
C PRO A 177 3.30 -0.74 -44.18
N GLN A 178 3.73 -1.62 -45.11
CA GLN A 178 2.82 -2.41 -45.96
C GLN A 178 2.01 -3.40 -45.10
N THR A 179 0.68 -3.33 -45.17
CA THR A 179 -0.25 -4.20 -44.44
C THR A 179 -0.86 -5.26 -45.37
N SER A 180 -0.52 -6.54 -45.16
CA SER A 180 -1.40 -7.69 -45.42
C SER A 180 -0.68 -9.03 -45.22
N PHE A 181 -1.33 -9.95 -44.51
CA PHE A 181 -1.14 -11.39 -44.65
C PHE A 181 -2.53 -12.04 -44.56
N GLU A 182 -2.86 -12.95 -45.47
CA GLU A 182 -4.12 -13.70 -45.46
C GLU A 182 -3.99 -14.93 -44.54
N ASP A 183 -4.94 -15.14 -43.63
CA ASP A 183 -5.02 -16.35 -42.79
C ASP A 183 -6.09 -17.31 -43.33
N LEU A 184 -5.65 -18.51 -43.75
CA LEU A 184 -6.47 -19.54 -44.38
C LEU A 184 -7.29 -20.38 -43.38
N ASN A 185 -7.27 -20.08 -42.08
CA ASN A 185 -8.01 -20.84 -41.07
C ASN A 185 -9.49 -20.41 -40.85
N LEU A 186 -9.96 -19.36 -41.53
CA LEU A 186 -11.32 -18.80 -41.36
C LEU A 186 -12.46 -19.58 -42.07
N THR A 187 -12.37 -20.92 -42.14
CA THR A 187 -13.44 -21.77 -42.73
C THR A 187 -13.82 -23.00 -41.89
N LYS A 188 -14.17 -22.78 -40.62
CA LYS A 188 -15.02 -23.73 -39.86
C LYS A 188 -16.24 -23.02 -39.27
N LYS A 189 -17.40 -23.25 -39.88
CA LYS A 189 -18.70 -22.93 -39.29
C LYS A 189 -18.92 -23.79 -38.05
N VAL A 190 -19.20 -23.15 -36.92
CA VAL A 190 -19.77 -23.78 -35.72
C VAL A 190 -21.19 -23.25 -35.59
N GLU A 191 -22.18 -24.13 -35.38
CA GLU A 191 -23.58 -23.70 -35.26
C GLU A 191 -23.88 -23.10 -33.88
N PRO A 192 -24.52 -21.92 -33.80
CA PRO A 192 -24.90 -21.31 -32.54
C PRO A 192 -26.34 -21.70 -32.15
N SER A 193 -26.51 -22.61 -31.19
CA SER A 193 -27.84 -22.93 -30.65
C SER A 193 -27.87 -23.39 -29.20
N TYR A 194 -27.12 -22.75 -28.28
CA TYR A 194 -27.49 -22.70 -26.85
C TYR A 194 -26.75 -21.61 -26.03
N PHE A 195 -27.07 -20.32 -26.24
CA PHE A 195 -26.74 -19.23 -25.32
C PHE A 195 -27.91 -18.23 -25.27
N PRO A 196 -28.44 -17.85 -24.09
CA PRO A 196 -29.67 -17.07 -23.97
C PRO A 196 -29.45 -15.54 -24.00
N PHE A 197 -28.44 -15.04 -24.73
CA PHE A 197 -28.24 -13.60 -24.96
C PHE A 197 -27.70 -13.36 -26.38
N GLU A 198 -28.52 -12.75 -27.23
CA GLU A 198 -28.07 -12.26 -28.54
C GLU A 198 -27.31 -10.94 -28.37
N TYR A 199 -26.12 -10.85 -28.98
CA TYR A 199 -25.40 -9.58 -29.12
C TYR A 199 -26.10 -8.70 -30.18
N GLY A 200 -27.16 -8.01 -29.76
CA GLY A 200 -27.77 -6.91 -30.49
C GLY A 200 -27.09 -5.58 -30.13
N ASP A 201 -26.74 -4.79 -31.14
CA ASP A 201 -26.14 -3.45 -31.01
C ASP A 201 -27.19 -2.42 -30.56
N ASN A 202 -27.69 -2.59 -29.33
CA ASN A 202 -28.77 -1.79 -28.74
C ASN A 202 -28.18 -0.82 -27.72
N SER A 203 -27.91 0.42 -28.15
CA SER A 203 -27.56 1.50 -27.24
C SER A 203 -28.74 1.85 -26.34
N PHE A 204 -28.69 1.36 -25.10
CA PHE A 204 -29.65 1.67 -24.04
C PHE A 204 -29.81 3.19 -23.80
N GLU A 205 -28.84 4.00 -24.24
CA GLU A 205 -28.92 5.46 -24.32
C GLU A 205 -30.15 5.98 -25.07
N ALA A 206 -30.58 5.34 -26.17
CA ALA A 206 -31.71 5.82 -26.96
C ALA A 206 -33.04 5.67 -26.21
N GLU A 207 -33.25 4.54 -25.55
CA GLU A 207 -34.43 4.28 -24.71
C GLU A 207 -34.37 5.06 -23.39
N LEU A 208 -33.18 5.18 -22.78
CA LEU A 208 -32.97 5.98 -21.57
C LEU A 208 -33.24 7.47 -21.83
N LYS A 209 -32.76 8.01 -22.95
CA LYS A 209 -33.03 9.40 -23.35
C LYS A 209 -34.51 9.63 -23.63
N ALA A 210 -35.18 8.72 -24.34
CA ALA A 210 -36.62 8.77 -24.57
C ALA A 210 -37.44 8.66 -23.26
N ALA A 211 -36.97 7.88 -22.28
CA ALA A 211 -37.61 7.76 -20.98
C ALA A 211 -37.41 9.00 -20.09
N LEU A 212 -36.25 9.65 -20.18
CA LEU A 212 -35.93 10.88 -19.45
C LEU A 212 -36.66 12.10 -20.04
N ASP A 213 -36.78 12.19 -21.37
CA ASP A 213 -37.55 13.26 -22.04
C ASP A 213 -39.07 13.19 -21.75
N MET A 214 -39.58 12.05 -21.24
CA MET A 214 -41.00 11.86 -20.89
C MET A 214 -41.40 12.38 -19.49
N LEU A 215 -40.46 12.85 -18.66
CA LEU A 215 -40.74 13.17 -17.24
C LEU A 215 -40.34 14.60 -16.86
N ASN A 216 -41.28 15.55 -16.95
CA ASN A 216 -41.17 16.81 -16.23
C ASN A 216 -42.51 17.42 -15.73
N THR A 217 -42.81 17.09 -14.46
CA THR A 217 -43.45 17.87 -13.36
C THR A 217 -44.89 18.44 -13.47
N GLY A 218 -45.65 18.36 -12.35
CA GLY A 218 -47.05 18.85 -12.31
C GLY A 218 -47.89 18.78 -11.00
N PHE A 219 -47.31 18.85 -9.80
CA PHE A 219 -47.96 19.18 -8.48
C PHE A 219 -49.17 18.40 -7.89
N GLY A 220 -49.21 18.30 -6.55
CA GLY A 220 -50.45 18.47 -5.77
C GLY A 220 -50.68 17.56 -4.55
N THR A 221 -50.26 17.98 -3.34
CA THR A 221 -50.68 17.36 -2.05
C THR A 221 -52.06 17.83 -1.58
N PRO A 222 -52.91 16.91 -1.09
CA PRO A 222 -53.94 17.19 -0.07
C PRO A 222 -53.53 16.66 1.31
N SER A 223 -54.17 17.17 2.38
CA SER A 223 -53.78 16.92 3.78
C SER A 223 -54.23 15.57 4.36
N ALA A 224 -53.53 15.16 5.42
CA ALA A 224 -53.67 13.91 6.15
C ALA A 224 -55.07 13.54 6.67
N LYS A 225 -55.29 12.23 6.86
CA LYS A 225 -55.99 11.66 8.02
C LYS A 225 -55.49 10.24 8.32
N ASP A 226 -55.59 9.85 9.59
CA ASP A 226 -54.89 8.72 10.20
C ASP A 226 -55.34 7.34 9.68
N PHE A 227 -54.39 6.41 9.59
CA PHE A 227 -54.55 5.06 10.13
C PHE A 227 -53.20 4.50 10.56
N ALA A 228 -53.13 3.96 11.78
CA ALA A 228 -51.93 3.41 12.38
C ALA A 228 -51.85 1.89 12.18
N GLY A 229 -50.63 1.34 12.04
CA GLY A 229 -50.37 -0.08 12.20
C GLY A 229 -49.25 -0.64 11.32
N LEU A 230 -48.12 -0.94 11.96
CA LEU A 230 -47.09 -1.90 11.53
C LEU A 230 -46.40 -1.66 10.16
N GLU A 231 -45.19 -1.10 10.18
CA GLU A 231 -44.00 -1.70 9.57
C GLU A 231 -42.72 -1.01 10.07
N GLN A 232 -41.63 -1.77 10.25
CA GLN A 232 -40.36 -1.24 10.74
C GLN A 232 -39.65 -0.43 9.64
N LYS A 233 -39.43 0.87 9.87
CA LYS A 233 -38.58 1.69 9.01
C LYS A 233 -37.11 1.31 9.19
N ASN A 234 -36.47 0.89 8.10
CA ASN A 234 -35.02 1.06 7.94
C ASN A 234 -34.73 2.57 7.89
N SER A 235 -34.09 3.11 8.92
CA SER A 235 -33.65 4.51 8.95
C SER A 235 -32.12 4.59 8.79
N TYR A 236 -31.66 4.83 7.57
CA TYR A 236 -30.26 5.16 7.29
C TYR A 236 -30.04 6.66 7.49
N TYR A 237 -28.95 7.06 8.15
CA TYR A 237 -28.79 8.44 8.66
C TYR A 237 -28.37 9.48 7.61
N PHE A 238 -28.19 9.08 6.35
CA PHE A 238 -27.63 9.93 5.28
C PHE A 238 -28.36 9.82 3.93
N LEU A 239 -29.52 9.14 3.86
CA LEU A 239 -30.21 8.80 2.60
C LEU A 239 -31.67 9.32 2.54
N ASP A 240 -31.89 10.61 2.80
CA ASP A 240 -33.17 11.24 2.42
C ASP A 240 -33.23 11.56 0.90
N GLU A 241 -32.08 11.57 0.19
CA GLU A 241 -32.00 11.78 -1.27
C GLU A 241 -30.96 10.84 -1.91
N ASN A 242 -31.36 9.63 -2.35
CA ASN A 242 -30.54 8.75 -3.19
C ASN A 242 -31.02 8.82 -4.66
N PRO A 243 -30.27 9.48 -5.58
CA PRO A 243 -30.67 9.59 -6.98
C PRO A 243 -30.44 8.32 -7.81
N PHE A 244 -29.88 7.25 -7.23
CA PHE A 244 -29.53 6.00 -7.93
C PHE A 244 -30.30 4.76 -7.44
N ALA A 245 -31.32 4.93 -6.58
CA ALA A 245 -32.11 3.83 -6.05
C ALA A 245 -33.06 3.22 -7.10
N PHE A 246 -33.09 1.88 -7.19
CA PHE A 246 -34.02 1.15 -8.06
C PHE A 246 -35.41 1.02 -7.41
N ASP A 247 -36.40 1.87 -7.74
CA ASP A 247 -37.80 1.64 -7.36
C ASP A 247 -38.51 0.73 -8.37
N SER A 248 -38.97 -0.42 -7.89
CA SER A 248 -39.82 -1.34 -8.62
C SER A 248 -41.29 -0.92 -8.51
N ARG A 249 -41.80 -0.09 -9.45
CA ARG A 249 -43.23 0.00 -9.86
C ARG A 249 -43.45 0.88 -11.11
N LYS A 250 -44.37 0.46 -11.99
CA LYS A 250 -44.83 1.09 -13.26
C LYS A 250 -46.32 0.70 -13.47
N PRO A 251 -47.09 1.22 -14.46
CA PRO A 251 -46.95 2.44 -15.30
C PRO A 251 -48.27 3.26 -15.48
N ALA A 252 -48.25 4.46 -16.12
CA ALA A 252 -49.23 4.97 -17.12
C ALA A 252 -49.01 6.47 -17.51
N ILE A 253 -49.58 6.93 -18.63
CA ILE A 253 -49.23 8.16 -19.39
C ILE A 253 -50.42 9.10 -19.60
N SER A 254 -50.20 10.44 -19.62
CA SER A 254 -50.98 11.55 -20.28
C SER A 254 -50.85 12.87 -19.47
N SER A 255 -50.75 14.10 -20.02
CA SER A 255 -50.48 14.63 -21.38
C SER A 255 -49.93 16.10 -21.26
N VAL A 256 -49.85 16.91 -22.33
CA VAL A 256 -49.07 18.18 -22.38
C VAL A 256 -49.88 19.40 -22.84
N VAL A 257 -49.73 20.56 -22.14
CA VAL A 257 -49.76 21.95 -22.67
C VAL A 257 -48.82 22.83 -21.82
N PRO A 258 -47.98 23.73 -22.39
CA PRO A 258 -46.84 24.31 -21.67
C PRO A 258 -47.08 25.71 -21.06
N ILE A 259 -46.40 26.00 -19.94
CA ILE A 259 -46.20 27.35 -19.38
C ILE A 259 -44.71 27.53 -19.04
N GLN A 260 -44.13 28.69 -19.37
CA GLN A 260 -42.69 28.95 -19.25
C GLN A 260 -42.21 29.01 -17.78
N PRO A 261 -41.02 28.48 -17.46
CA PRO A 261 -40.47 28.51 -16.11
C PRO A 261 -39.78 29.86 -15.80
N GLN A 262 -40.15 30.49 -14.67
CA GLN A 262 -39.27 31.46 -14.01
C GLN A 262 -38.27 30.71 -13.14
N SER A 263 -36.99 31.07 -13.25
CA SER A 263 -35.90 30.41 -12.55
C SER A 263 -35.93 30.67 -11.04
N ARG A 264 -35.71 29.61 -10.26
CA ARG A 264 -35.16 29.70 -8.90
C ARG A 264 -33.96 28.77 -8.81
N ASN A 265 -32.80 29.35 -8.56
CA ASN A 265 -31.55 28.62 -8.42
C ASN A 265 -31.56 27.82 -7.11
N GLY A 266 -31.63 26.50 -7.22
CA GLY A 266 -31.14 25.53 -6.25
C GLY A 266 -30.13 24.63 -6.95
N TRP A 267 -29.04 24.25 -6.27
CA TRP A 267 -28.01 23.42 -6.88
C TRP A 267 -28.57 22.03 -7.21
N VAL A 268 -28.48 21.63 -8.48
CA VAL A 268 -28.83 20.28 -8.95
C VAL A 268 -27.63 19.69 -9.68
N GLY A 269 -27.19 18.51 -9.21
CA GLY A 269 -26.49 17.50 -10.01
C GLY A 269 -25.14 17.88 -10.62
N SER A 270 -24.05 17.66 -9.89
CA SER A 270 -22.84 17.17 -10.55
C SER A 270 -23.09 15.71 -10.95
N ASN A 271 -23.36 15.46 -12.24
CA ASN A 271 -23.43 14.08 -12.74
C ASN A 271 -22.08 13.40 -12.47
N PHE A 272 -22.10 12.41 -11.57
CA PHE A 272 -20.90 11.63 -11.26
C PHE A 272 -20.60 10.72 -12.46
N ASP A 273 -19.46 10.94 -13.12
CA ASP A 273 -19.05 10.18 -14.31
C ASP A 273 -17.71 9.49 -14.07
N ALA A 274 -17.79 8.20 -13.72
CA ALA A 274 -16.62 7.36 -13.49
C ALA A 274 -15.75 7.19 -14.74
N TYR A 275 -16.31 7.24 -15.96
CA TYR A 275 -15.55 7.11 -17.20
C TYR A 275 -14.74 8.36 -17.53
N LEU A 276 -15.25 9.55 -17.20
CA LEU A 276 -14.47 10.79 -17.27
C LEU A 276 -13.40 10.83 -16.18
N ILE A 277 -13.76 10.48 -14.94
CA ILE A 277 -12.81 10.42 -13.81
C ILE A 277 -11.67 9.43 -14.09
N LYS A 278 -11.96 8.23 -14.65
CA LYS A 278 -10.95 7.20 -14.97
C LYS A 278 -9.83 7.72 -15.87
N LYS A 279 -10.09 8.74 -16.72
CA LYS A 279 -9.08 9.38 -17.59
C LYS A 279 -8.04 10.19 -16.82
N ASP A 280 -8.36 10.68 -15.62
CA ASP A 280 -7.39 11.37 -14.76
C ASP A 280 -6.34 10.42 -14.19
N PHE A 281 -6.55 9.09 -14.23
CA PHE A 281 -5.66 8.08 -13.67
C PHE A 281 -4.88 7.39 -14.81
N PRO A 282 -3.69 7.90 -15.21
CA PRO A 282 -3.04 7.48 -16.46
C PRO A 282 -2.77 5.98 -16.54
N ILE A 283 -2.42 5.35 -15.42
CA ILE A 283 -2.16 3.89 -15.31
C ILE A 283 -3.38 3.02 -15.63
N LEU A 284 -4.62 3.54 -15.55
CA LEU A 284 -5.82 2.79 -15.92
C LEU A 284 -6.04 2.67 -17.44
N ASN A 285 -5.18 3.28 -18.25
CA ASN A 285 -5.11 3.06 -19.70
C ASN A 285 -4.11 1.94 -20.09
N GLU A 286 -3.37 1.38 -19.12
CA GLU A 286 -2.43 0.30 -19.38
C GLU A 286 -3.12 -1.00 -19.81
N THR A 287 -2.38 -1.86 -20.50
CA THR A 287 -2.82 -3.21 -20.83
C THR A 287 -2.03 -4.26 -20.06
N VAL A 288 -2.73 -5.25 -19.52
CA VAL A 288 -2.15 -6.38 -18.78
C VAL A 288 -2.62 -7.66 -19.45
N ASN A 289 -1.68 -8.55 -19.81
CA ASN A 289 -1.97 -9.78 -20.55
C ASN A 289 -2.75 -9.57 -21.88
N GLY A 290 -2.55 -8.41 -22.53
CA GLY A 290 -3.26 -8.05 -23.76
C GLY A 290 -4.72 -7.59 -23.55
N LYS A 291 -5.12 -7.31 -22.31
CA LYS A 291 -6.46 -6.83 -21.92
C LYS A 291 -6.35 -5.46 -21.24
N PRO A 292 -7.38 -4.58 -21.31
CA PRO A 292 -7.41 -3.36 -20.52
C PRO A 292 -7.30 -3.66 -19.01
N LEU A 293 -6.56 -2.84 -18.26
CA LEU A 293 -6.43 -3.00 -16.81
C LEU A 293 -7.75 -2.71 -16.08
N ILE A 294 -8.25 -3.71 -15.34
CA ILE A 294 -9.32 -3.53 -14.34
C ILE A 294 -8.69 -3.62 -12.95
N TRP A 295 -8.54 -2.48 -12.28
CA TRP A 295 -7.91 -2.41 -10.96
C TRP A 295 -8.92 -2.52 -9.81
N PHE A 296 -8.92 -3.65 -9.12
CA PHE A 296 -9.77 -3.97 -7.95
C PHE A 296 -8.95 -4.30 -6.68
N ASP A 297 -7.71 -3.83 -6.55
CA ASP A 297 -6.92 -3.95 -5.30
C ASP A 297 -6.75 -2.62 -4.55
N ASN A 298 -7.78 -1.77 -4.65
CA ASN A 298 -7.83 -0.43 -4.05
C ASN A 298 -7.59 -0.44 -2.53
N ALA A 299 -8.13 -1.43 -1.82
CA ALA A 299 -7.95 -1.56 -0.37
C ALA A 299 -6.53 -2.03 0.04
N ALA A 300 -5.65 -2.35 -0.91
CA ALA A 300 -4.20 -2.42 -0.67
C ALA A 300 -3.53 -1.08 -1.01
N THR A 301 -3.75 -0.58 -2.23
CA THR A 301 -3.37 0.77 -2.65
C THR A 301 -4.27 1.25 -3.78
N THR A 302 -4.64 2.53 -3.76
CA THR A 302 -5.36 3.17 -4.85
C THR A 302 -4.39 3.72 -5.89
N GLN A 303 -4.87 3.92 -7.12
CA GLN A 303 -4.10 4.58 -8.17
C GLN A 303 -4.06 6.11 -7.97
N LYS A 304 -3.22 6.79 -8.75
CA LYS A 304 -2.89 8.22 -8.56
C LYS A 304 -3.47 9.05 -9.70
N PRO A 305 -4.24 10.12 -9.42
CA PRO A 305 -4.68 11.02 -10.47
C PRO A 305 -3.48 11.85 -10.95
N LYS A 306 -3.50 12.28 -12.22
CA LYS A 306 -2.43 13.05 -12.84
C LYS A 306 -2.08 14.31 -12.05
N ALA A 307 -3.07 14.96 -11.42
CA ALA A 307 -2.85 16.11 -10.55
C ALA A 307 -1.87 15.84 -9.37
N VAL A 308 -1.86 14.63 -8.81
CA VAL A 308 -0.92 14.24 -7.75
C VAL A 308 0.48 14.01 -8.33
N ILE A 309 0.57 13.31 -9.46
CA ILE A 309 1.84 13.01 -10.15
C ILE A 309 2.52 14.32 -10.56
N ASP A 310 1.79 15.20 -11.24
CA ASP A 310 2.27 16.49 -11.71
C ASP A 310 2.67 17.41 -10.55
N ARG A 311 1.97 17.36 -9.40
CA ARG A 311 2.34 18.18 -8.24
C ARG A 311 3.67 17.77 -7.63
N ILE A 312 3.97 16.48 -7.58
CA ILE A 312 5.24 15.93 -7.07
C ILE A 312 6.38 16.28 -8.04
N ALA A 313 6.16 16.11 -9.35
CA ALA A 313 7.12 16.52 -10.38
C ALA A 313 7.45 18.01 -10.26
N TYR A 314 6.42 18.86 -10.20
CA TYR A 314 6.57 20.32 -10.03
C TYR A 314 7.37 20.70 -8.79
N PHE A 315 7.17 20.01 -7.66
CA PHE A 315 7.98 20.25 -6.46
C PHE A 315 9.48 20.02 -6.73
N TYR A 316 9.82 18.87 -7.32
CA TYR A 316 11.22 18.53 -7.62
C TYR A 316 11.84 19.41 -8.70
N GLU A 317 11.06 19.87 -9.68
CA GLU A 317 11.50 20.71 -10.79
C GLU A 317 11.67 22.20 -10.41
N HIS A 318 10.89 22.71 -9.45
CA HIS A 318 10.74 24.16 -9.25
C HIS A 318 10.74 24.67 -7.79
N GLU A 319 10.55 23.80 -6.79
CA GLU A 319 10.39 24.21 -5.38
C GLU A 319 11.37 23.54 -4.40
N ASN A 320 12.00 22.43 -4.81
CA ASN A 320 12.69 21.51 -3.92
C ASN A 320 13.75 22.19 -3.04
N SER A 321 13.51 22.13 -1.74
CA SER A 321 14.49 22.43 -0.69
C SER A 321 14.10 21.80 0.64
N ASN A 322 14.98 21.93 1.63
CA ASN A 322 14.66 21.56 3.00
C ASN A 322 13.87 22.70 3.70
N ILE A 323 13.09 22.34 4.72
CA ILE A 323 12.07 23.22 5.32
C ILE A 323 12.50 23.86 6.65
N HIS A 324 11.72 24.87 7.08
CA HIS A 324 11.75 25.58 8.37
C HIS A 324 13.02 26.37 8.77
N ARG A 325 14.23 26.01 8.32
CA ARG A 325 15.49 26.53 8.90
C ARG A 325 16.41 27.32 7.95
N ALA A 326 16.01 27.62 6.72
CA ALA A 326 16.85 28.36 5.78
C ALA A 326 16.19 29.66 5.30
N ALA A 327 16.99 30.74 5.23
CA ALA A 327 16.55 32.10 4.92
C ALA A 327 16.51 32.41 3.40
N HIS A 328 16.42 31.40 2.54
CA HIS A 328 16.42 31.56 1.08
C HIS A 328 15.08 31.14 0.47
N GLU A 329 14.72 31.77 -0.65
CA GLU A 329 13.44 31.66 -1.34
C GLU A 329 12.90 30.22 -1.50
N LEU A 330 13.74 29.27 -1.94
CA LEU A 330 13.29 27.88 -2.14
C LEU A 330 12.89 27.16 -0.84
N ALA A 331 13.47 27.52 0.31
CA ALA A 331 13.08 26.93 1.59
C ALA A 331 11.78 27.55 2.12
N ALA A 332 11.53 28.83 1.84
CA ALA A 332 10.23 29.44 2.10
C ALA A 332 9.15 28.72 1.29
N ARG A 333 9.30 28.61 -0.04
CA ARG A 333 8.34 27.90 -0.91
C ARG A 333 8.11 26.45 -0.51
N ALA A 334 9.17 25.69 -0.23
CA ALA A 334 9.05 24.30 0.23
C ALA A 334 8.32 24.21 1.59
N SER A 335 8.57 25.15 2.51
CA SER A 335 7.89 25.18 3.82
C SER A 335 6.41 25.54 3.68
N ASP A 336 6.11 26.57 2.87
CA ASP A 336 4.73 27.02 2.61
C ASP A 336 3.92 25.90 1.94
N ALA A 337 4.50 25.19 0.97
CA ALA A 337 3.85 24.05 0.31
C ALA A 337 3.60 22.88 1.28
N TYR A 338 4.56 22.58 2.16
CA TYR A 338 4.45 21.51 3.16
C TYR A 338 3.38 21.82 4.22
N GLU A 339 3.38 23.03 4.77
CA GLU A 339 2.38 23.44 5.76
C GLU A 339 0.99 23.69 5.14
N ALA A 340 0.91 24.11 3.87
CA ALA A 340 -0.36 24.13 3.13
C ALA A 340 -0.93 22.72 2.94
N ALA A 341 -0.10 21.69 2.79
CA ALA A 341 -0.57 20.30 2.78
C ALA A 341 -1.07 19.86 4.17
N ARG A 342 -0.43 20.30 5.26
CA ARG A 342 -0.91 20.07 6.64
C ARG A 342 -2.27 20.70 6.89
N GLU A 343 -2.49 21.94 6.44
CA GLU A 343 -3.79 22.61 6.52
C GLU A 343 -4.87 21.88 5.70
N LYS A 344 -4.54 21.36 4.51
CA LYS A 344 -5.48 20.53 3.73
C LYS A 344 -5.90 19.27 4.48
N VAL A 345 -4.96 18.59 5.14
CA VAL A 345 -5.27 17.45 6.02
C VAL A 345 -6.16 17.88 7.20
N ARG A 346 -5.88 19.03 7.83
CA ARG A 346 -6.71 19.57 8.91
C ARG A 346 -8.14 19.84 8.45
N VAL A 347 -8.32 20.51 7.30
CA VAL A 347 -9.65 20.75 6.68
C VAL A 347 -10.35 19.43 6.40
N PHE A 348 -9.66 18.49 5.75
CA PHE A 348 -10.22 17.23 5.27
C PHE A 348 -10.74 16.32 6.39
N LEU A 349 -10.03 16.25 7.52
CA LEU A 349 -10.46 15.52 8.72
C LEU A 349 -11.43 16.31 9.61
N ASN A 350 -11.71 17.59 9.28
CA ASN A 350 -12.32 18.57 10.18
C ASN A 350 -11.59 18.69 11.55
N ALA A 351 -10.26 18.64 11.57
CA ALA A 351 -9.48 18.84 12.80
C ALA A 351 -9.53 20.32 13.27
N GLY A 352 -9.35 20.57 14.56
CA GLY A 352 -9.40 21.91 15.14
C GLY A 352 -8.17 22.77 14.88
N SER A 353 -6.99 22.15 14.78
CA SER A 353 -5.69 22.84 14.65
C SER A 353 -4.72 22.04 13.77
N VAL A 354 -3.85 22.72 13.01
CA VAL A 354 -2.77 22.05 12.28
C VAL A 354 -1.77 21.35 13.21
N ASN A 355 -1.69 21.78 14.48
CA ASN A 355 -0.85 21.14 15.50
C ASN A 355 -1.35 19.75 15.90
N GLU A 356 -2.60 19.41 15.56
CA GLU A 356 -3.16 18.08 15.74
C GLU A 356 -2.74 17.10 14.64
N ILE A 357 -2.06 17.57 13.58
CA ILE A 357 -1.72 16.79 12.38
C ILE A 357 -0.20 16.52 12.33
N VAL A 358 0.18 15.28 12.60
CA VAL A 358 1.55 14.77 12.47
C VAL A 358 1.69 13.93 11.20
N PHE A 359 2.67 14.24 10.37
CA PHE A 359 3.06 13.42 9.22
C PHE A 359 3.95 12.25 9.64
N VAL A 360 3.65 11.07 9.10
CA VAL A 360 4.38 9.81 9.31
C VAL A 360 4.50 9.06 7.97
N ARG A 361 5.23 7.94 7.92
CA ARG A 361 5.35 7.12 6.69
C ARG A 361 4.06 6.39 6.28
N GLY A 362 3.08 6.29 7.17
CA GLY A 362 1.80 5.60 6.97
C GLY A 362 1.11 5.28 8.29
N ALA A 363 -0.15 4.84 8.23
CA ALA A 363 -0.96 4.49 9.41
C ALA A 363 -0.24 3.55 10.39
N THR A 364 0.50 2.55 9.88
CA THR A 364 1.29 1.62 10.71
C THR A 364 2.32 2.34 11.57
N GLU A 365 3.03 3.34 11.05
CA GLU A 365 3.96 4.13 11.87
C GLU A 365 3.21 4.99 12.89
N GLY A 366 2.03 5.52 12.51
CA GLY A 366 1.14 6.23 13.41
C GLY A 366 0.67 5.41 14.62
N VAL A 367 0.25 4.16 14.42
CA VAL A 367 -0.10 3.26 15.55
C VAL A 367 1.11 2.99 16.44
N ASN A 368 2.30 2.77 15.85
CA ASN A 368 3.53 2.54 16.64
C ASN A 368 3.97 3.78 17.42
N LEU A 369 3.82 4.99 16.84
CA LEU A 369 4.02 6.26 17.52
C LEU A 369 3.14 6.34 18.76
N VAL A 370 1.82 6.14 18.65
CA VAL A 370 0.92 6.20 19.82
C VAL A 370 1.23 5.07 20.83
N ALA A 371 1.58 3.87 20.36
CA ALA A 371 1.95 2.77 21.24
C ALA A 371 3.22 3.02 22.06
N GLU A 372 4.29 3.55 21.47
CA GLU A 372 5.55 3.80 22.18
C GLU A 372 5.61 5.18 22.87
N SER A 373 4.99 6.23 22.32
CA SER A 373 4.98 7.57 22.95
C SER A 373 3.93 7.75 24.04
N TRP A 374 2.72 7.22 23.84
CA TRP A 374 1.64 7.29 24.85
C TRP A 374 1.56 5.99 25.64
N GLY A 375 1.37 4.86 24.96
CA GLY A 375 1.08 3.57 25.60
C GLY A 375 2.20 3.11 26.54
N ASN A 376 3.44 3.12 26.08
CA ASN A 376 4.60 2.72 26.87
C ASN A 376 4.89 3.64 28.07
N HIS A 377 4.39 4.88 28.09
CA HIS A 377 4.57 5.81 29.20
C HIS A 377 3.37 5.87 30.17
N LYS A 378 2.14 5.75 29.67
CA LYS A 378 0.91 5.96 30.46
C LYS A 378 0.27 4.66 30.98
N LEU A 379 0.48 3.51 30.32
CA LEU A 379 -0.11 2.22 30.72
C LEU A 379 0.78 1.46 31.72
N VAL A 380 0.18 0.78 32.70
CA VAL A 380 0.87 -0.01 33.73
C VAL A 380 0.34 -1.44 33.82
N ALA A 381 1.11 -2.33 34.46
CA ALA A 381 0.75 -3.74 34.58
C ALA A 381 -0.67 -3.92 35.18
N GLY A 382 -1.49 -4.75 34.53
CA GLY A 382 -2.88 -4.97 34.91
C GLY A 382 -3.90 -3.99 34.29
N ASP A 383 -3.48 -2.95 33.57
CA ASP A 383 -4.34 -2.19 32.67
C ASP A 383 -4.77 -3.05 31.47
N GLU A 384 -5.84 -2.62 30.79
CA GLU A 384 -6.44 -3.31 29.66
C GLU A 384 -6.47 -2.45 28.40
N ILE A 385 -6.04 -3.04 27.29
CA ILE A 385 -6.23 -2.58 25.92
C ILE A 385 -7.31 -3.44 25.28
N ILE A 386 -8.27 -2.81 24.60
CA ILE A 386 -9.29 -3.48 23.80
C ILE A 386 -9.03 -3.19 22.32
N VAL A 387 -9.02 -4.23 21.48
CA VAL A 387 -9.01 -4.14 20.01
C VAL A 387 -10.24 -4.85 19.43
N SER A 388 -10.57 -4.70 18.15
CA SER A 388 -11.65 -5.49 17.53
C SER A 388 -11.15 -6.75 16.82
N HIS A 389 -12.04 -7.67 16.44
CA HIS A 389 -11.66 -8.75 15.50
C HIS A 389 -11.31 -8.21 14.11
N LEU A 390 -11.91 -7.09 13.68
CA LEU A 390 -11.80 -6.51 12.33
C LEU A 390 -10.45 -5.84 12.03
N GLU A 391 -9.54 -5.78 12.99
CA GLU A 391 -8.29 -5.05 12.87
C GLU A 391 -7.35 -5.62 11.79
N HIS A 392 -6.77 -4.70 11.03
CA HIS A 392 -5.57 -4.96 10.27
C HIS A 392 -4.38 -5.19 11.23
N HIS A 393 -3.41 -6.04 10.87
CA HIS A 393 -2.27 -6.40 11.72
C HIS A 393 -1.50 -5.19 12.28
N ALA A 394 -1.49 -4.05 11.57
CA ALA A 394 -0.89 -2.79 12.03
C ALA A 394 -1.53 -2.26 13.33
N ASN A 395 -2.82 -2.50 13.55
CA ASN A 395 -3.56 -2.13 14.76
C ASN A 395 -3.75 -3.33 15.74
N ILE A 396 -2.90 -4.36 15.62
CA ILE A 396 -2.83 -5.50 16.56
C ILE A 396 -1.43 -5.64 17.13
N VAL A 397 -0.42 -5.73 16.26
CA VAL A 397 0.95 -6.09 16.64
C VAL A 397 1.59 -5.10 17.64
N PRO A 398 1.47 -3.77 17.50
CA PRO A 398 2.02 -2.82 18.47
C PRO A 398 1.43 -3.02 19.87
N TRP A 399 0.10 -3.15 19.96
CA TRP A 399 -0.61 -3.36 21.23
C TRP A 399 -0.28 -4.70 21.88
N LYS A 400 -0.17 -5.77 21.09
CA LYS A 400 0.21 -7.09 21.62
C LYS A 400 1.64 -7.08 22.16
N ARG A 401 2.60 -6.47 21.43
CA ARG A 401 3.99 -6.32 21.90
C ARG A 401 4.07 -5.50 23.17
N LEU A 402 3.32 -4.40 23.25
CA LEU A 402 3.27 -3.55 24.44
C LEU A 402 2.64 -4.28 25.63
N ALA A 403 1.57 -5.03 25.40
CA ALA A 403 0.89 -5.84 26.41
C ALA A 403 1.83 -6.90 27.00
N ASP A 404 2.55 -7.64 26.15
CA ASP A 404 3.53 -8.64 26.58
C ASP A 404 4.71 -8.02 27.34
N LYS A 405 5.22 -6.88 26.87
CA LYS A 405 6.32 -6.12 27.50
C LYS A 405 5.97 -5.61 28.89
N LYS A 406 4.71 -5.20 29.13
CA LYS A 406 4.30 -4.49 30.36
C LYS A 406 3.32 -5.26 31.25
N GLY A 407 2.91 -6.47 30.89
CA GLY A 407 1.91 -7.24 31.64
C GLY A 407 0.51 -6.62 31.57
N LEU A 408 0.12 -6.10 30.40
CA LEU A 408 -1.23 -5.57 30.15
C LEU A 408 -2.16 -6.70 29.67
N LYS A 409 -3.45 -6.55 29.90
CA LYS A 409 -4.48 -7.41 29.27
C LYS A 409 -4.79 -6.89 27.88
N LEU A 410 -4.77 -7.75 26.86
CA LEU A 410 -5.32 -7.46 25.54
C LEU A 410 -6.63 -8.25 25.37
N SER A 411 -7.73 -7.55 25.08
CA SER A 411 -9.06 -8.13 24.85
C SER A 411 -9.56 -7.79 23.45
N VAL A 412 -10.42 -8.64 22.88
CA VAL A 412 -10.84 -8.54 21.47
C VAL A 412 -12.37 -8.48 21.36
N ILE A 413 -12.90 -7.40 20.78
CA ILE A 413 -14.34 -7.19 20.56
C ILE A 413 -14.83 -8.21 19.53
N PRO A 414 -15.86 -9.02 19.84
CA PRO A 414 -16.39 -10.03 18.93
C PRO A 414 -17.24 -9.41 17.82
N VAL A 415 -17.37 -10.17 16.73
CA VAL A 415 -18.30 -9.90 15.63
C VAL A 415 -19.29 -11.05 15.46
N ASP A 416 -20.44 -10.75 14.86
CA ASP A 416 -21.38 -11.76 14.37
C ASP A 416 -20.87 -12.44 13.08
N ASP A 417 -21.71 -13.28 12.48
CA ASP A 417 -21.39 -14.04 11.27
C ASP A 417 -21.55 -13.24 9.97
N ASP A 418 -22.13 -12.04 10.03
CA ASP A 418 -22.09 -11.03 8.95
C ASP A 418 -20.83 -10.14 9.04
N GLY A 419 -20.12 -10.18 10.16
CA GLY A 419 -18.91 -9.40 10.42
C GLY A 419 -19.19 -8.02 11.02
N GLN A 420 -20.35 -7.81 11.64
CA GLN A 420 -20.70 -6.60 12.41
C GLN A 420 -20.16 -6.67 13.84
N ILE A 421 -19.80 -5.51 14.40
CA ILE A 421 -19.39 -5.40 15.81
C ILE A 421 -20.57 -5.67 16.75
N LEU A 422 -20.39 -6.61 17.68
CA LEU A 422 -21.36 -6.87 18.75
C LEU A 422 -21.23 -5.82 19.86
N LEU A 423 -21.95 -4.69 19.70
CA LEU A 423 -21.91 -3.56 20.62
C LEU A 423 -22.26 -3.93 22.07
N ASP A 424 -23.21 -4.83 22.30
CA ASP A 424 -23.59 -5.28 23.65
C ASP A 424 -22.46 -6.06 24.34
N GLU A 425 -21.66 -6.81 23.59
CA GLU A 425 -20.48 -7.50 24.14
C GLU A 425 -19.35 -6.50 24.40
N TYR A 426 -19.13 -5.55 23.50
CA TYR A 426 -18.19 -4.45 23.73
C TYR A 426 -18.51 -3.66 25.01
N ALA A 427 -19.78 -3.31 25.22
CA ALA A 427 -20.24 -2.60 26.42
C ALA A 427 -19.94 -3.39 27.72
N LYS A 428 -20.04 -4.73 27.70
CA LYS A 428 -19.69 -5.60 28.84
C LYS A 428 -18.19 -5.70 29.11
N MET A 429 -17.35 -5.46 28.10
CA MET A 429 -15.88 -5.51 28.23
C MET A 429 -15.32 -4.23 28.88
N LEU A 430 -15.97 -3.08 28.66
CA LEU A 430 -15.53 -1.78 29.17
C LEU A 430 -15.61 -1.71 30.70
N ASN A 431 -14.48 -1.35 31.33
CA ASN A 431 -14.37 -1.27 32.78
C ASN A 431 -13.27 -0.28 33.21
N SER A 432 -13.10 -0.04 34.52
CA SER A 432 -12.14 0.95 35.03
C SER A 432 -10.65 0.63 34.76
N LYS A 433 -10.33 -0.61 34.36
CA LYS A 433 -8.98 -1.01 33.90
C LYS A 433 -8.79 -0.80 32.40
N THR A 434 -9.85 -0.63 31.61
CA THR A 434 -9.75 -0.28 30.20
C THR A 434 -9.14 1.12 30.09
N LYS A 435 -7.93 1.21 29.51
CA LYS A 435 -7.23 2.48 29.31
C LYS A 435 -7.15 2.90 27.85
N LEU A 436 -7.23 1.94 26.94
CA LEU A 436 -7.19 2.16 25.50
C LEU A 436 -8.20 1.25 24.80
N VAL A 437 -8.96 1.81 23.87
CA VAL A 437 -9.68 1.07 22.84
C VAL A 437 -9.09 1.48 21.49
N ALA A 438 -8.56 0.52 20.73
CA ALA A 438 -7.97 0.77 19.42
C ALA A 438 -8.72 -0.06 18.38
N PHE A 439 -9.44 0.57 17.46
CA PHE A 439 -10.27 -0.15 16.50
C PHE A 439 -10.31 0.50 15.12
N THR A 440 -10.68 -0.25 14.08
CA THR A 440 -10.81 0.25 12.72
C THR A 440 -12.15 0.94 12.48
N GLN A 441 -12.16 2.04 11.73
CA GLN A 441 -13.40 2.65 11.25
C GLN A 441 -14.02 1.83 10.11
N VAL A 442 -13.19 1.23 9.25
CA VAL A 442 -13.61 0.44 8.08
C VAL A 442 -12.68 -0.76 7.88
N SER A 443 -13.22 -1.97 7.97
CA SER A 443 -12.43 -3.20 7.82
C SER A 443 -11.84 -3.35 6.42
N ASN A 444 -10.52 -3.52 6.30
CA ASN A 444 -9.85 -3.73 5.03
C ASN A 444 -10.13 -5.09 4.37
N ALA A 445 -10.64 -6.05 5.15
CA ALA A 445 -10.93 -7.41 4.70
C ALA A 445 -12.41 -7.58 4.40
N LEU A 446 -13.29 -7.09 5.28
CA LEU A 446 -14.73 -7.30 5.18
C LEU A 446 -15.49 -6.11 4.59
N GLY A 447 -14.90 -4.91 4.56
CA GLY A 447 -15.59 -3.66 4.20
C GLY A 447 -16.45 -3.07 5.32
N THR A 448 -16.72 -3.81 6.40
CA THR A 448 -17.58 -3.38 7.52
C THR A 448 -17.22 -1.98 8.01
N ILE A 449 -18.19 -1.07 8.01
CA ILE A 449 -18.09 0.25 8.66
C ILE A 449 -18.49 0.07 10.12
N THR A 450 -17.62 0.43 11.06
CA THR A 450 -17.92 0.29 12.49
C THR A 450 -18.77 1.46 13.00
N PRO A 451 -19.61 1.26 14.04
CA PRO A 451 -20.39 2.32 14.69
C PRO A 451 -19.49 3.23 15.55
N ALA A 452 -18.45 3.83 14.93
CA ALA A 452 -17.29 4.40 15.59
C ALA A 452 -17.64 5.49 16.62
N LYS A 453 -18.62 6.37 16.31
CA LYS A 453 -19.08 7.40 17.25
C LYS A 453 -19.59 6.79 18.58
N GLN A 454 -20.45 5.78 18.49
CA GLN A 454 -21.00 5.10 19.67
C GLN A 454 -19.88 4.37 20.42
N MET A 455 -18.96 3.74 19.69
CA MET A 455 -17.83 3.03 20.30
C MET A 455 -16.87 3.97 21.06
N VAL A 456 -16.60 5.17 20.51
CA VAL A 456 -15.82 6.22 21.18
C VAL A 456 -16.53 6.72 22.44
N ASP A 457 -17.83 7.04 22.35
CA ASP A 457 -18.59 7.55 23.49
C ASP A 457 -18.60 6.55 24.67
N MET A 458 -18.78 5.26 24.38
CA MET A 458 -18.73 4.20 25.39
C MET A 458 -17.32 4.07 26.02
N ALA A 459 -16.25 4.14 25.23
CA ALA A 459 -14.87 4.11 25.76
C ALA A 459 -14.59 5.30 26.68
N HIS A 460 -14.99 6.50 26.27
CA HIS A 460 -14.84 7.72 27.05
C HIS A 460 -15.63 7.71 28.35
N ALA A 461 -16.81 7.05 28.37
CA ALA A 461 -17.62 6.91 29.58
C ALA A 461 -16.92 6.13 30.71
N VAL A 462 -15.97 5.24 30.38
CA VAL A 462 -15.10 4.55 31.38
C VAL A 462 -13.72 5.21 31.54
N GLY A 463 -13.47 6.34 30.87
CA GLY A 463 -12.20 7.07 30.91
C GLY A 463 -11.08 6.46 30.07
N ALA A 464 -11.38 5.52 29.18
CA ALA A 464 -10.42 4.99 28.22
C ALA A 464 -10.15 6.00 27.09
N LYS A 465 -8.94 5.95 26.53
CA LYS A 465 -8.57 6.68 25.31
C LYS A 465 -8.89 5.88 24.05
N VAL A 466 -9.07 6.55 22.92
CA VAL A 466 -9.46 5.90 21.66
C VAL A 466 -8.51 6.22 20.49
N LEU A 467 -7.95 5.18 19.87
CA LEU A 467 -7.29 5.27 18.57
C LEU A 467 -8.17 4.64 17.49
N LEU A 468 -8.46 5.40 16.44
CA LEU A 468 -9.23 4.94 15.28
C LEU A 468 -8.30 4.68 14.07
N ASP A 469 -8.25 3.45 13.58
CA ASP A 469 -7.61 3.15 12.28
C ASP A 469 -8.58 3.57 11.15
N GLY A 470 -8.31 4.74 10.58
CA GLY A 470 -9.03 5.33 9.47
C GLY A 470 -8.41 5.02 8.10
N ALA A 471 -7.48 4.07 8.00
CA ALA A 471 -6.72 3.83 6.77
C ALA A 471 -7.55 3.40 5.56
N GLN A 472 -8.82 2.97 5.75
CA GLN A 472 -9.79 2.76 4.66
C GLN A 472 -10.93 3.78 4.67
N SER A 473 -11.31 4.37 5.81
CA SER A 473 -12.47 5.27 5.85
C SER A 473 -12.24 6.53 5.02
N VAL A 474 -11.04 7.10 5.08
CA VAL A 474 -10.70 8.36 4.40
C VAL A 474 -10.91 8.34 2.88
N SER A 475 -10.84 7.17 2.22
CA SER A 475 -11.05 7.06 0.77
C SER A 475 -12.51 6.82 0.37
N HIS A 476 -13.37 6.38 1.30
CA HIS A 476 -14.71 5.87 1.00
C HIS A 476 -15.84 6.68 1.66
N MET A 477 -15.55 7.45 2.72
CA MET A 477 -16.55 8.20 3.47
C MET A 477 -15.98 9.48 4.09
N LYS A 478 -16.84 10.43 4.42
CA LYS A 478 -16.46 11.61 5.20
C LYS A 478 -15.95 11.21 6.58
N VAL A 479 -14.80 11.75 6.97
CA VAL A 479 -14.20 11.57 8.31
C VAL A 479 -14.19 12.93 9.01
N ASP A 480 -14.93 13.03 10.12
CA ASP A 480 -14.96 14.22 10.98
C ASP A 480 -14.47 13.82 12.37
N VAL A 481 -13.23 14.18 12.70
CA VAL A 481 -12.59 13.80 13.98
C VAL A 481 -13.20 14.51 15.18
N ARG A 482 -13.82 15.68 14.98
CA ARG A 482 -14.51 16.44 16.05
C ARG A 482 -15.86 15.82 16.38
N TYR A 483 -16.61 15.40 15.37
CA TYR A 483 -17.82 14.62 15.54
C TYR A 483 -17.50 13.27 16.18
N LEU A 484 -16.55 12.50 15.61
CA LEU A 484 -16.16 11.20 16.14
C LEU A 484 -15.58 11.29 17.56
N ASN A 485 -14.95 12.42 17.91
CA ASN A 485 -14.28 12.67 19.19
C ASN A 485 -13.14 11.66 19.52
N ALA A 486 -12.63 10.92 18.54
CA ALA A 486 -11.49 10.01 18.75
C ALA A 486 -10.28 10.78 19.31
N ASP A 487 -9.49 10.18 20.20
CA ASP A 487 -8.29 10.84 20.74
C ASP A 487 -7.13 10.85 19.74
N TRP A 488 -7.04 9.80 18.92
CA TRP A 488 -6.22 9.75 17.71
C TRP A 488 -6.96 9.11 16.54
N LEU A 489 -6.60 9.51 15.32
CA LEU A 489 -7.00 8.84 14.08
C LEU A 489 -5.76 8.69 13.19
N VAL A 490 -5.58 7.52 12.58
CA VAL A 490 -4.44 7.26 11.68
C VAL A 490 -4.90 6.90 10.27
N PHE A 491 -4.18 7.37 9.24
CA PHE A 491 -4.40 6.92 7.85
C PHE A 491 -3.12 6.94 7.00
N SER A 492 -3.17 6.29 5.84
CA SER A 492 -2.05 6.22 4.87
C SER A 492 -2.41 6.95 3.56
N GLY A 493 -1.53 7.84 3.09
CA GLY A 493 -1.76 8.62 1.87
C GLY A 493 -1.93 7.77 0.61
N HIS A 494 -1.23 6.62 0.52
CA HIS A 494 -1.32 5.72 -0.63
C HIS A 494 -2.68 5.04 -0.83
N LYS A 495 -3.58 5.12 0.16
CA LYS A 495 -4.98 4.68 0.05
C LYS A 495 -5.92 5.84 -0.27
N LEU A 496 -5.56 7.07 0.13
CA LEU A 496 -6.23 8.31 -0.25
C LEU A 496 -5.71 8.87 -1.59
N PHE A 497 -5.42 8.01 -2.58
CA PHE A 497 -5.00 8.36 -3.94
C PHE A 497 -3.69 9.19 -4.04
N GLY A 498 -3.05 9.45 -2.90
CA GLY A 498 -1.79 10.15 -2.76
C GLY A 498 -0.57 9.21 -2.81
N PRO A 499 0.62 9.74 -2.50
CA PRO A 499 1.88 9.01 -2.67
C PRO A 499 2.06 7.86 -1.69
N THR A 500 3.03 7.00 -1.98
CA THR A 500 3.62 6.06 -1.01
C THR A 500 4.44 6.81 0.05
N GLY A 501 4.80 6.13 1.15
CA GLY A 501 5.76 6.69 2.11
C GLY A 501 5.27 7.91 2.91
N ILE A 502 3.97 8.23 2.83
CA ILE A 502 3.32 9.29 3.61
C ILE A 502 2.00 8.80 4.21
N GLY A 503 1.68 9.31 5.39
CA GLY A 503 0.44 9.13 6.13
C GLY A 503 0.36 10.13 7.28
N VAL A 504 -0.69 10.01 8.08
CA VAL A 504 -1.06 11.03 9.06
C VAL A 504 -1.45 10.36 10.38
N VAL A 505 -1.05 10.98 11.48
CA VAL A 505 -1.69 10.86 12.79
C VAL A 505 -2.41 12.17 13.07
N TYR A 506 -3.73 12.13 13.14
CA TYR A 506 -4.49 13.10 13.92
C TYR A 506 -4.37 12.71 15.41
N GLY A 507 -4.14 13.69 16.28
CA GLY A 507 -4.29 13.53 17.71
C GLY A 507 -4.64 14.85 18.38
N LYS A 508 -5.47 14.82 19.44
CA LYS A 508 -5.86 16.03 20.18
C LYS A 508 -4.62 16.77 20.68
N GLU A 509 -4.54 18.09 20.46
CA GLU A 509 -3.31 18.87 20.65
C GLU A 509 -2.71 18.75 22.06
N ASP A 510 -3.54 18.84 23.11
CA ASP A 510 -3.10 18.68 24.50
C ASP A 510 -2.51 17.27 24.75
N LEU A 511 -3.14 16.24 24.18
CA LEU A 511 -2.75 14.84 24.34
C LEU A 511 -1.44 14.53 23.59
N LEU A 512 -1.23 15.11 22.41
CA LEU A 512 0.07 15.04 21.71
C LEU A 512 1.16 15.77 22.48
N ASN A 513 0.85 16.89 23.14
CA ASN A 513 1.82 17.62 23.97
C ASN A 513 2.12 16.94 25.33
N GLU A 514 1.26 16.03 25.79
CA GLU A 514 1.48 15.12 26.93
C GLU A 514 2.31 13.87 26.62
N MET A 515 2.60 13.60 25.34
CA MET A 515 3.30 12.40 24.87
C MET A 515 4.81 12.62 24.75
N GLU A 516 5.59 11.60 25.11
CA GLU A 516 7.04 11.58 24.93
C GLU A 516 7.42 11.45 23.45
N PRO A 517 8.56 11.99 22.98
CA PRO A 517 8.97 11.85 21.59
C PRO A 517 9.15 10.39 21.14
N TYR A 518 8.73 10.07 19.90
CA TYR A 518 8.84 8.71 19.35
C TYR A 518 10.21 8.45 18.69
N GLN A 519 10.59 9.32 17.75
CA GLN A 519 11.89 9.34 17.09
C GLN A 519 12.62 10.62 17.50
N SER A 520 13.95 10.56 17.60
CA SER A 520 14.78 11.65 18.12
C SER A 520 15.82 12.10 17.09
N GLY A 521 15.99 13.41 16.92
CA GLY A 521 16.99 13.98 16.02
C GLY A 521 16.83 15.49 15.85
N GLY A 522 17.32 16.04 14.75
CA GLY A 522 17.00 17.40 14.35
C GLY A 522 15.50 17.60 14.09
N ASN A 523 15.07 18.84 13.89
CA ASN A 523 13.69 19.27 13.61
C ASN A 523 12.68 19.16 14.77
N MET A 524 12.82 18.16 15.65
CA MET A 524 11.94 17.95 16.81
C MET A 524 12.44 18.61 18.11
N ILE A 525 13.67 19.13 18.10
CA ILE A 525 14.29 19.88 19.20
C ILE A 525 14.10 21.40 19.05
N GLN A 526 13.82 22.07 20.17
CA GLN A 526 13.84 23.53 20.29
C GLN A 526 15.24 24.03 20.71
N ASP A 527 15.91 23.29 21.60
CA ASP A 527 17.22 23.63 22.17
C ASP A 527 17.97 22.34 22.57
N VAL A 528 19.29 22.33 22.40
CA VAL A 528 20.14 21.15 22.65
C VAL A 528 21.45 21.58 23.29
N THR A 529 21.66 21.12 24.52
CA THR A 529 22.94 21.14 25.24
C THR A 529 23.36 19.69 25.53
N PHE A 530 24.54 19.46 26.12
CA PHE A 530 24.92 18.11 26.54
C PHE A 530 24.20 17.67 27.83
N GLU A 531 23.68 18.65 28.59
CA GLU A 531 23.06 18.51 29.89
C GLU A 531 21.51 18.45 29.82
N GLU A 532 20.92 19.17 28.87
CA GLU A 532 19.46 19.32 28.70
C GLU A 532 19.08 19.35 27.21
N ILE A 533 18.00 18.64 26.86
CA ILE A 533 17.35 18.70 25.54
C ILE A 533 15.93 19.23 25.74
N LYS A 534 15.56 20.29 25.02
CA LYS A 534 14.19 20.82 25.01
C LYS A 534 13.52 20.47 23.68
N TYR A 535 12.35 19.85 23.75
CA TYR A 535 11.58 19.45 22.56
C TYR A 535 10.58 20.52 22.13
N HIS A 536 10.30 20.57 20.83
CA HIS A 536 9.15 21.31 20.33
C HIS A 536 7.81 20.75 20.85
N LYS A 537 6.74 21.50 20.63
CA LYS A 537 5.35 21.02 20.74
C LYS A 537 4.98 20.16 19.53
N ALA A 538 3.81 19.54 19.59
CA ALA A 538 3.17 18.99 18.39
C ALA A 538 2.97 20.09 17.32
N PRO A 539 3.13 19.78 16.02
CA PRO A 539 3.39 18.45 15.47
C PRO A 539 4.88 18.10 15.42
N ASN A 540 5.77 19.11 15.35
CA ASN A 540 7.21 18.96 15.14
C ASN A 540 7.92 18.03 16.15
N ARG A 541 7.42 17.90 17.39
CA ARG A 541 7.89 16.92 18.39
C ARG A 541 8.04 15.49 17.82
N PHE A 542 7.20 15.12 16.86
CA PHE A 542 7.13 13.77 16.31
C PHE A 542 7.71 13.65 14.90
N GLU A 543 8.13 14.76 14.29
CA GLU A 543 8.65 14.85 12.92
C GLU A 543 10.17 15.02 12.94
N ALA A 544 10.86 13.97 13.41
CA ALA A 544 12.30 13.95 13.58
C ALA A 544 13.05 13.85 12.24
N GLY A 545 14.11 14.65 12.07
CA GLY A 545 14.91 14.69 10.85
C GLY A 545 14.26 15.50 9.73
N THR A 546 14.65 15.23 8.48
CA THR A 546 13.97 15.77 7.30
C THR A 546 12.80 14.86 6.97
N GLY A 547 11.58 15.39 7.03
CA GLY A 547 10.35 14.66 6.69
C GLY A 547 10.22 14.37 5.18
N ASN A 548 9.18 13.62 4.81
CA ASN A 548 8.88 13.32 3.41
C ASN A 548 8.11 14.49 2.75
N ILE A 549 8.83 15.55 2.40
CA ILE A 549 8.27 16.85 1.99
C ILE A 549 7.43 16.72 0.72
N ALA A 550 7.99 16.15 -0.35
CA ALA A 550 7.32 16.05 -1.64
C ALA A 550 6.04 15.20 -1.57
N ASP A 551 6.07 14.10 -0.81
CA ASP A 551 4.90 13.21 -0.71
C ASP A 551 3.80 13.78 0.19
N ALA A 552 4.14 14.57 1.22
CA ALA A 552 3.14 15.35 1.96
C ALA A 552 2.44 16.37 1.06
N ILE A 553 3.21 17.08 0.22
CA ILE A 553 2.67 18.01 -0.78
C ILE A 553 1.78 17.27 -1.81
N GLY A 554 2.21 16.09 -2.27
CA GLY A 554 1.42 15.21 -3.13
C GLY A 554 0.13 14.67 -2.47
N LEU A 555 0.17 14.38 -1.17
CA LEU A 555 -1.02 14.04 -0.38
C LEU A 555 -2.00 15.21 -0.30
N GLY A 556 -1.49 16.44 -0.16
CA GLY A 556 -2.30 17.66 -0.25
C GLY A 556 -3.04 17.78 -1.59
N ALA A 557 -2.37 17.49 -2.71
CA ALA A 557 -3.02 17.46 -4.03
C ALA A 557 -4.04 16.32 -4.19
N ALA A 558 -3.83 15.19 -3.53
CA ALA A 558 -4.81 14.09 -3.53
C ALA A 558 -6.08 14.49 -2.77
N ILE A 559 -5.91 15.17 -1.62
CA ILE A 559 -7.03 15.73 -0.84
C ILE A 559 -7.79 16.79 -1.65
N ASP A 560 -7.10 17.69 -2.37
CA ASP A 560 -7.76 18.65 -3.27
C ASP A 560 -8.61 17.93 -4.33
N TYR A 561 -8.05 16.88 -4.95
CA TYR A 561 -8.73 16.11 -6.00
C TYR A 561 -10.01 15.44 -5.49
N ILE A 562 -9.93 14.78 -4.34
CA ILE A 562 -11.09 14.14 -3.69
C ILE A 562 -12.12 15.18 -3.23
N SER A 563 -11.66 16.29 -2.64
CA SER A 563 -12.54 17.38 -2.17
C SER A 563 -13.26 18.09 -3.32
N LYS A 564 -12.64 18.16 -4.51
CA LYS A 564 -13.24 18.73 -5.73
C LYS A 564 -14.37 17.86 -6.29
N ILE A 565 -14.27 16.53 -6.18
CA ILE A 565 -15.34 15.60 -6.57
C ILE A 565 -16.44 15.56 -5.50
N GLY A 566 -16.05 15.64 -4.22
CA GLY A 566 -16.93 15.52 -3.07
C GLY A 566 -16.92 14.08 -2.53
N ILE A 567 -16.49 13.91 -1.28
CA ILE A 567 -16.38 12.58 -0.65
C ILE A 567 -17.75 11.92 -0.45
N GLU A 568 -18.81 12.73 -0.29
CA GLU A 568 -20.19 12.25 -0.22
C GLU A 568 -20.67 11.67 -1.57
N ALA A 569 -20.33 12.31 -2.70
CA ALA A 569 -20.67 11.82 -4.04
C ALA A 569 -19.87 10.55 -4.39
N ILE A 570 -18.59 10.49 -4.00
CA ILE A 570 -17.75 9.29 -4.06
C ILE A 570 -18.39 8.14 -3.28
N GLY A 571 -18.78 8.37 -2.03
CA GLY A 571 -19.41 7.34 -1.19
C GLY A 571 -20.73 6.83 -1.76
N GLN A 572 -21.58 7.71 -2.31
CA GLN A 572 -22.83 7.32 -2.98
C GLN A 572 -22.57 6.44 -4.22
N TYR A 573 -21.62 6.83 -5.08
CA TYR A 573 -21.29 6.07 -6.29
C TYR A 573 -20.66 4.70 -5.96
N GLU A 574 -19.73 4.66 -5.00
CA GLU A 574 -19.10 3.41 -4.57
C GLU A 574 -20.09 2.47 -3.87
N HIS A 575 -21.09 3.00 -3.15
CA HIS A 575 -22.17 2.21 -2.59
C HIS A 575 -23.05 1.59 -3.69
N TYR A 576 -23.48 2.38 -4.68
CA TYR A 576 -24.20 1.87 -5.86
C TYR A 576 -23.42 0.75 -6.58
N LEU A 577 -22.12 0.96 -6.81
CA LEU A 577 -21.27 -0.03 -7.48
C LEU A 577 -21.05 -1.30 -6.62
N LEU A 578 -20.98 -1.15 -5.29
CA LEU A 578 -20.94 -2.26 -4.34
C LEU A 578 -22.25 -3.07 -4.38
N GLU A 579 -23.42 -2.42 -4.39
CA GLU A 579 -24.72 -3.12 -4.48
C GLU A 579 -24.84 -3.89 -5.80
N TYR A 580 -24.49 -3.26 -6.93
CA TYR A 580 -24.47 -3.89 -8.25
C TYR A 580 -23.59 -5.14 -8.28
N ALA A 581 -22.33 -5.01 -7.86
CA ALA A 581 -21.39 -6.11 -7.80
C ALA A 581 -21.82 -7.20 -6.81
N THR A 582 -22.37 -6.84 -5.65
CA THR A 582 -22.91 -7.80 -4.65
C THR A 582 -24.08 -8.60 -5.22
N HIS A 583 -25.00 -7.94 -5.92
CA HIS A 583 -26.17 -8.57 -6.52
C HIS A 583 -25.78 -9.63 -7.54
N LEU A 584 -24.87 -9.31 -8.46
CA LEU A 584 -24.38 -10.25 -9.47
C LEU A 584 -23.53 -11.36 -8.87
N LEU A 585 -22.62 -11.04 -7.94
CA LEU A 585 -21.70 -12.01 -7.34
C LEU A 585 -22.43 -13.08 -6.51
N LYS A 586 -23.59 -12.74 -5.90
CA LYS A 586 -24.48 -13.70 -5.22
C LYS A 586 -25.17 -14.70 -6.15
N GLN A 587 -25.25 -14.45 -7.45
CA GLN A 587 -25.90 -15.36 -8.41
C GLN A 587 -24.99 -16.51 -8.85
N ILE A 588 -23.67 -16.41 -8.61
CA ILE A 588 -22.68 -17.38 -9.08
C ILE A 588 -22.67 -18.62 -8.15
N PRO A 589 -22.96 -19.83 -8.64
CA PRO A 589 -23.09 -21.03 -7.80
C PRO A 589 -21.81 -21.36 -7.01
N GLY A 590 -21.95 -21.45 -5.69
CA GLY A 590 -20.84 -21.72 -4.78
C GLY A 590 -19.91 -20.52 -4.55
N VAL A 591 -20.34 -19.30 -4.84
CA VAL A 591 -19.73 -18.12 -4.20
C VAL A 591 -20.23 -18.02 -2.77
N ARG A 592 -19.31 -17.86 -1.82
CA ARG A 592 -19.60 -17.42 -0.46
C ARG A 592 -18.93 -16.07 -0.22
N LEU A 593 -19.74 -15.03 -0.02
CA LEU A 593 -19.26 -13.73 0.47
C LEU A 593 -18.78 -13.86 1.92
N ILE A 594 -17.74 -13.10 2.26
CA ILE A 594 -17.13 -13.06 3.58
C ILE A 594 -17.17 -11.59 4.04
N GLY A 595 -18.03 -11.31 5.02
CA GLY A 595 -18.41 -9.95 5.41
C GLY A 595 -19.64 -9.48 4.62
N THR A 596 -20.79 -9.54 5.28
CA THR A 596 -22.13 -9.22 4.74
C THR A 596 -22.88 -8.20 5.60
N ALA A 597 -22.16 -7.55 6.53
CA ALA A 597 -22.56 -6.35 7.26
C ALA A 597 -23.37 -5.36 6.42
N ALA A 598 -24.44 -4.80 7.01
CA ALA A 598 -25.34 -3.87 6.35
C ALA A 598 -24.64 -2.57 5.91
N GLU A 599 -23.78 -2.02 6.79
CA GLU A 599 -22.97 -0.83 6.50
C GLU A 599 -21.57 -1.25 6.06
N LYS A 600 -21.27 -1.06 4.78
CA LYS A 600 -20.02 -1.51 4.16
C LYS A 600 -19.47 -0.51 3.14
N ALA A 601 -18.15 -0.31 3.21
CA ALA A 601 -17.37 0.22 2.11
C ALA A 601 -17.24 -0.83 0.98
N SER A 602 -16.73 -0.38 -0.17
CA SER A 602 -16.66 -1.06 -1.48
C SER A 602 -15.71 -2.27 -1.56
N VAL A 603 -15.74 -3.17 -0.56
CA VAL A 603 -14.88 -4.35 -0.42
C VAL A 603 -15.71 -5.65 -0.43
N LEU A 604 -15.32 -6.56 -1.33
CA LEU A 604 -16.05 -7.79 -1.63
C LEU A 604 -15.14 -9.02 -1.45
N SER A 605 -14.78 -9.34 -0.20
CA SER A 605 -14.11 -10.61 0.10
C SER A 605 -15.05 -11.79 -0.19
N PHE A 606 -14.56 -12.80 -0.91
CA PHE A 606 -15.30 -14.03 -1.19
C PHE A 606 -14.41 -15.26 -1.31
N THR A 607 -15.04 -16.43 -1.30
CA THR A 607 -14.47 -17.73 -1.68
C THR A 607 -15.35 -18.39 -2.74
N LEU A 608 -14.77 -19.28 -3.56
CA LEU A 608 -15.46 -19.94 -4.68
C LEU A 608 -15.32 -21.47 -4.59
N ASP A 609 -16.43 -22.18 -4.35
CA ASP A 609 -16.43 -23.62 -4.11
C ASP A 609 -15.80 -24.41 -5.27
N GLY A 610 -14.91 -25.33 -4.91
CA GLY A 610 -14.18 -26.16 -5.87
C GLY A 610 -13.02 -25.46 -6.59
N PHE A 611 -12.62 -24.27 -6.14
CA PHE A 611 -11.40 -23.57 -6.57
C PHE A 611 -10.63 -23.05 -5.37
N THR A 612 -9.31 -23.03 -5.45
CA THR A 612 -8.48 -22.27 -4.52
C THR A 612 -8.54 -20.77 -4.86
N ASN A 613 -8.36 -19.91 -3.86
CA ASN A 613 -8.36 -18.46 -4.08
C ASN A 613 -7.27 -18.02 -5.07
N ASP A 614 -6.13 -18.72 -5.12
CA ASP A 614 -5.04 -18.47 -6.06
C ASP A 614 -5.41 -18.82 -7.52
N GLU A 615 -6.13 -19.92 -7.76
CA GLU A 615 -6.67 -20.25 -9.09
C GLU A 615 -7.65 -19.18 -9.60
N VAL A 616 -8.54 -18.69 -8.72
CA VAL A 616 -9.46 -17.59 -9.05
C VAL A 616 -8.69 -16.31 -9.36
N GLY A 617 -7.71 -15.93 -8.53
CA GLY A 617 -6.87 -14.76 -8.77
C GLY A 617 -6.08 -14.84 -10.09
N LYS A 618 -5.52 -16.02 -10.41
CA LYS A 618 -4.81 -16.26 -11.67
C LYS A 618 -5.73 -16.16 -12.89
N ALA A 619 -6.96 -16.64 -12.79
CA ALA A 619 -7.95 -16.54 -13.87
C ALA A 619 -8.37 -15.08 -14.10
N LEU A 620 -8.68 -14.34 -13.04
CA LEU A 620 -8.99 -12.91 -13.09
C LEU A 620 -7.84 -12.10 -13.70
N ASN A 621 -6.60 -12.37 -13.29
CA ASN A 621 -5.41 -11.70 -13.82
C ASN A 621 -5.23 -11.92 -15.34
N ARG A 622 -5.58 -13.11 -15.88
CA ARG A 622 -5.52 -13.38 -17.33
C ARG A 622 -6.46 -12.50 -18.15
N GLU A 623 -7.58 -12.08 -17.56
CA GLU A 623 -8.55 -11.17 -18.19
C GLU A 623 -8.25 -9.68 -17.87
N GLY A 624 -7.07 -9.37 -17.30
CA GLY A 624 -6.63 -8.01 -16.96
C GLY A 624 -7.12 -7.50 -15.60
N ILE A 625 -7.77 -8.35 -14.79
CA ILE A 625 -8.40 -7.96 -13.53
C ILE A 625 -7.44 -8.19 -12.36
N ALA A 626 -6.98 -7.09 -11.75
CA ALA A 626 -6.12 -7.11 -10.58
C ALA A 626 -6.96 -7.16 -9.29
N VAL A 627 -6.99 -8.33 -8.64
CA VAL A 627 -7.52 -8.54 -7.28
C VAL A 627 -6.43 -9.06 -6.35
N ARG A 628 -6.63 -8.96 -5.03
CA ARG A 628 -5.75 -9.60 -4.05
C ARG A 628 -6.32 -10.92 -3.56
N THR A 629 -5.46 -11.92 -3.46
CA THR A 629 -5.74 -13.21 -2.81
C THR A 629 -4.91 -13.34 -1.55
N GLY A 630 -5.41 -14.04 -0.53
CA GLY A 630 -4.66 -14.33 0.69
C GLY A 630 -5.32 -13.81 1.97
N HIS A 631 -4.48 -13.43 2.93
CA HIS A 631 -4.91 -13.10 4.30
C HIS A 631 -5.26 -11.62 4.53
N HIS A 632 -4.97 -10.74 3.56
CA HIS A 632 -5.17 -9.28 3.64
C HIS A 632 -4.60 -8.60 4.90
N CYS A 633 -3.58 -9.20 5.54
CA CYS A 633 -3.07 -8.77 6.85
C CYS A 633 -4.18 -8.64 7.92
N ALA A 634 -5.15 -9.56 7.88
CA ALA A 634 -6.33 -9.60 8.76
C ALA A 634 -6.70 -11.05 9.13
N GLN A 635 -5.69 -11.88 9.44
CA GLN A 635 -5.88 -13.32 9.72
C GLN A 635 -6.89 -13.61 10.85
N PRO A 636 -6.98 -12.84 11.95
CA PRO A 636 -7.93 -13.13 13.02
C PRO A 636 -9.40 -13.06 12.59
N ILE A 637 -9.79 -12.04 11.81
CA ILE A 637 -11.17 -11.95 11.31
C ILE A 637 -11.46 -13.05 10.29
N LEU A 638 -10.56 -13.33 9.34
CA LEU A 638 -10.80 -14.39 8.36
C LEU A 638 -11.04 -15.75 9.06
N ARG A 639 -10.22 -16.07 10.08
CA ARG A 639 -10.41 -17.26 10.92
C ARG A 639 -11.74 -17.27 11.67
N ARG A 640 -12.17 -16.13 12.22
CA ARG A 640 -13.51 -15.98 12.83
C ARG A 640 -14.65 -16.23 11.82
N MET A 641 -14.46 -15.91 10.54
CA MET A 641 -15.40 -16.23 9.46
C MET A 641 -15.27 -17.68 8.93
N GLY A 642 -14.33 -18.48 9.47
CA GLY A 642 -14.11 -19.88 9.09
C GLY A 642 -13.25 -20.08 7.83
N VAL A 643 -12.42 -19.11 7.44
CA VAL A 643 -11.53 -19.20 6.27
C VAL A 643 -10.11 -18.72 6.58
N GLU A 644 -9.07 -19.31 6.00
CA GLU A 644 -7.71 -18.77 6.12
C GLU A 644 -7.48 -17.60 5.15
N THR A 645 -8.01 -17.68 3.94
CA THR A 645 -7.79 -16.70 2.86
C THR A 645 -9.07 -16.41 2.09
N THR A 646 -9.14 -15.26 1.42
CA THR A 646 -10.22 -14.92 0.46
C THR A 646 -9.62 -14.34 -0.82
N VAL A 647 -10.42 -14.30 -1.88
CA VAL A 647 -10.25 -13.35 -2.99
C VAL A 647 -10.92 -12.05 -2.57
N ARG A 648 -10.27 -10.90 -2.79
CA ARG A 648 -10.78 -9.59 -2.39
C ARG A 648 -10.63 -8.57 -3.52
N PRO A 649 -11.61 -8.51 -4.46
CA PRO A 649 -11.94 -7.27 -5.13
C PRO A 649 -12.33 -6.19 -4.11
N SER A 650 -11.78 -5.01 -4.33
CA SER A 650 -12.01 -3.78 -3.58
C SER A 650 -12.03 -2.65 -4.59
N LEU A 651 -13.15 -1.96 -4.69
CA LEU A 651 -13.43 -1.02 -5.76
C LEU A 651 -13.06 0.40 -5.31
N ALA A 652 -13.05 1.33 -6.24
CA ALA A 652 -12.93 2.76 -6.00
C ALA A 652 -13.80 3.51 -7.01
N PHE A 653 -14.04 4.79 -6.77
CA PHE A 653 -14.94 5.64 -7.56
C PHE A 653 -14.58 5.84 -9.05
N TYR A 654 -13.41 5.38 -9.51
CA TYR A 654 -13.03 5.31 -10.92
C TYR A 654 -13.35 3.96 -11.61
N ASN A 655 -13.79 2.96 -10.85
CA ASN A 655 -14.27 1.70 -11.41
C ASN A 655 -15.70 1.87 -11.95
N THR A 656 -16.10 1.02 -12.88
CA THR A 656 -17.40 1.11 -13.56
C THR A 656 -18.21 -0.18 -13.46
N CYS A 657 -19.50 -0.14 -13.82
CA CYS A 657 -20.31 -1.36 -13.94
C CYS A 657 -19.69 -2.33 -14.96
N GLN A 658 -19.15 -1.83 -16.07
CA GLN A 658 -18.44 -2.62 -17.06
C GLN A 658 -17.18 -3.33 -16.50
N ASP A 659 -16.41 -2.67 -15.62
CA ASP A 659 -15.30 -3.32 -14.91
C ASP A 659 -15.82 -4.51 -14.05
N VAL A 660 -17.00 -4.37 -13.45
CA VAL A 660 -17.67 -5.42 -12.66
C VAL A 660 -18.20 -6.53 -13.55
N ASP A 661 -18.78 -6.21 -14.71
CA ASP A 661 -19.38 -7.18 -15.63
C ASP A 661 -18.33 -8.17 -16.15
N VAL A 662 -17.15 -7.69 -16.55
CA VAL A 662 -16.02 -8.56 -16.99
C VAL A 662 -15.53 -9.45 -15.83
N PHE A 663 -15.54 -8.96 -14.60
CA PHE A 663 -15.23 -9.74 -13.40
C PHE A 663 -16.27 -10.86 -13.15
N ILE A 664 -17.55 -10.54 -13.22
CA ILE A 664 -18.65 -11.51 -13.06
C ILE A 664 -18.61 -12.55 -14.18
N GLU A 665 -18.42 -12.14 -15.43
CA GLU A 665 -18.30 -13.05 -16.57
C GLU A 665 -17.12 -14.03 -16.39
N THR A 666 -15.96 -13.53 -15.94
CA THR A 666 -14.77 -14.38 -15.71
C THR A 666 -15.03 -15.45 -14.65
N LEU A 667 -15.77 -15.12 -13.59
CA LEU A 667 -16.17 -16.09 -12.55
C LEU A 667 -17.21 -17.11 -13.05
N TRP A 668 -18.14 -16.70 -13.92
CA TRP A 668 -19.05 -17.63 -14.58
C TRP A 668 -18.31 -18.60 -15.50
N ARG A 669 -17.40 -18.11 -16.36
CA ARG A 669 -16.57 -18.94 -17.25
C ARG A 669 -15.75 -19.97 -16.46
N LEU A 670 -15.22 -19.61 -15.29
CA LEU A 670 -14.56 -20.56 -14.39
C LEU A 670 -15.49 -21.71 -13.96
N LYS A 671 -16.75 -21.41 -13.65
CA LYS A 671 -17.73 -22.40 -13.19
C LYS A 671 -18.28 -23.27 -14.32
N THR A 672 -18.40 -22.77 -15.55
CA THR A 672 -18.93 -23.53 -16.69
C THR A 672 -17.90 -24.42 -17.37
N ASN A 673 -16.59 -24.15 -17.20
CA ASN A 673 -15.51 -24.92 -17.82
C ASN A 673 -15.08 -26.13 -16.96
N LYS A 674 -16.01 -26.73 -16.21
CA LYS A 674 -15.77 -27.81 -15.24
C LYS A 674 -16.84 -28.89 -15.33
#